data_AF-A0A8H6FK90-F1
#
_entry.id   AF-A0A8H6FK90-F1
#
_cell.length_a   1.000
_cell.length_b   1.000
_cell.length_c   1.000
_cell.angle_alpha   90.00
_cell.angle_beta   90.00
_cell.angle_gamma   90.00
#
_symmetry.space_group_name_H-M   'P 1'
#
loop_
_entity.id
_entity.type
_entity.pdbx_description
1 polymer ?
#
loop_
_entity_poly.entity_id
_entity_poly.type
_entity_poly.pdbx_seq_one_letter_code
_entity_poly.pdbx_strand_id
1 'polypeptide(L)'
;MAREDSPKRRKLDSDRFAVPSRPSTAKTFRSAQTQLHSRSSGNQTPYIQKNGVGNASAFSTPQASKYASTPRQKEFDGPEPFVNEEDANALDRDWYAGDEFGHTLGDESHNPFGSDASWANRQAEAALAEKKKSSRVSAKAVQKQRDVDAWETNRLLTSGVAQRRDHEADFEDDEEATRVHLLVHDIKPPFLDGRKIFTKQLDPVPAVRDPQSDMAVFSRKGSKVVKEKRQQKERQKQAQEATNMAGTALGNLMGVKEDEGDSAAPAPGDQEVKSGNKFAEHLKKNEGQSLFSKSKTLREQREYLPAFAVREELLRVIRDNQVVIVVGQTGSGKTTQLTQFLYEDGYAQSGLIGCTQPRRVAAMSVAKRVSEEMEVKLGGLVGYAIRFEDCTSKETAIKYMTDGVLLRESLNEPDLDRYSCIIMDEAHERALNTDVLMGLIKKVLARRRDLKLIVTSATMNSDRFSRFYGGAPEFFIPGRTFPVDIQYSRTPCEDYVDSAVKQVLAIHVSQPAGDILVFMTGQEDIEITCELVEERLKLLNDPPKLSILPIYSQMPADLQAKIFEKAAPGVRKVIVATNIAETSLTVDGIMYVVDAGFSKLKVYNPRMGMDALQITPISQANASQRAGRAGRTGPGKSFHLFTEAAFKDEFYIQTIPEIQRTNLANTVLLLKSLGVRDLLDFDFMDPPPQDTITTSLFDLWALGALDNIGDLTPMGKKMTAFPMDPSLAKLIITSEEYGCSEEMLTIVSMLSVPSVFYRPKERQEESDAAREKFFVSESDHLTLLHVYTLWKANGYSDGWCIRHFLHPKAVRRGKEIREQLHDIMKVQKMELTSCGTDWDVIRKCICSGYYHQAAKQKGVGEYINLRTSVTVQLHPTSALYGSGFMPDYVVYHELILTSKEYMSTVTAVDPHWLAELGGVFYSVKEKGYSAREKRVTEHEFNRKMEIEAKMAEDKEREAQRITKAAELGTAAKRPVISVIKRVSTQGAVKRPLTPRIGRGF
;
A
#
# COMPACT_ATOMS: atom_id res chain seq x y z
N MET A 1 -22.54 54.53 -10.43
CA MET A 1 -22.61 55.50 -9.30
C MET A 1 -22.23 54.69 -8.07
N ALA A 2 -21.07 54.89 -7.44
CA ALA A 2 -20.62 56.06 -6.66
C ALA A 2 -21.19 56.03 -5.22
N ARG A 3 -20.41 56.24 -4.15
CA ARG A 3 -18.97 56.58 -4.06
C ARG A 3 -18.40 56.43 -2.63
N GLU A 4 -17.10 56.09 -2.52
CA GLU A 4 -16.12 56.52 -1.49
C GLU A 4 -16.48 56.27 0.02
N ASP A 5 -15.58 56.36 1.02
CA ASP A 5 -14.22 56.95 1.07
C ASP A 5 -13.23 56.18 1.99
N SER A 6 -11.98 56.65 2.12
CA SER A 6 -10.91 56.06 2.94
C SER A 6 -9.96 57.12 3.55
N PRO A 7 -9.38 56.91 4.76
CA PRO A 7 -8.39 57.82 5.33
C PRO A 7 -6.92 57.35 5.16
N LYS A 8 -6.36 57.68 3.98
CA LYS A 8 -5.01 58.25 3.71
C LYS A 8 -3.78 57.90 4.60
N ARG A 9 -2.71 57.45 3.93
CA ARG A 9 -1.29 57.53 4.35
C ARG A 9 -0.80 58.98 4.55
N ARG A 10 0.33 59.14 5.27
CA ARG A 10 1.35 60.18 4.98
C ARG A 10 2.77 59.60 5.09
N LYS A 11 3.74 60.23 4.42
CA LYS A 11 5.19 59.91 4.39
C LYS A 11 6.01 61.08 4.93
N LEU A 12 7.23 60.79 5.39
CA LEU A 12 8.56 61.43 5.17
C LEU A 12 9.55 60.57 6.01
N ASP A 13 10.66 60.02 5.49
CA ASP A 13 11.93 60.65 5.06
C ASP A 13 12.67 61.34 6.23
N SER A 14 13.97 61.13 6.51
CA SER A 14 14.96 60.15 6.00
C SER A 14 16.17 60.00 6.97
N ASP A 15 17.21 59.26 6.55
CA ASP A 15 18.61 59.30 7.02
C ASP A 15 19.12 58.52 8.27
N ARG A 16 20.40 58.14 8.15
CA ARG A 16 21.41 57.71 9.14
C ARG A 16 21.43 56.26 9.67
N PHE A 17 22.39 55.53 9.09
CA PHE A 17 23.17 54.44 9.70
C PHE A 17 23.48 54.64 11.20
N ALA A 18 23.36 53.58 12.00
CA ALA A 18 24.46 52.99 12.79
C ALA A 18 24.03 51.67 13.47
N VAL A 19 24.92 50.68 13.52
CA VAL A 19 24.76 49.48 14.38
C VAL A 19 25.46 49.75 15.72
N PRO A 20 24.79 49.62 16.88
CA PRO A 20 25.45 49.77 18.17
C PRO A 20 26.24 48.51 18.57
N SER A 21 27.57 48.63 18.66
CA SER A 21 28.44 47.64 19.29
C SER A 21 28.40 47.74 20.83
N ARG A 22 28.80 46.66 21.52
CA ARG A 22 28.99 46.63 22.99
C ARG A 22 29.87 47.81 23.49
N PRO A 23 29.50 48.51 24.57
CA PRO A 23 30.41 49.29 25.41
C PRO A 23 30.97 48.44 26.58
N SER A 24 31.93 48.98 27.33
CA SER A 24 32.68 48.26 28.39
C SER A 24 32.94 49.08 29.66
N THR A 25 33.35 48.38 30.73
CA THR A 25 34.26 48.83 31.83
C THR A 25 33.92 50.04 32.71
N ALA A 26 33.61 49.77 33.98
CA ALA A 26 33.85 50.59 35.19
C ALA A 26 34.05 49.62 36.39
N LYS A 27 35.06 49.73 37.27
CA LYS A 27 35.28 50.73 38.36
C LYS A 27 34.12 50.75 39.39
N THR A 28 34.30 50.70 40.71
CA THR A 28 35.48 50.61 41.63
C THR A 28 34.98 50.30 43.05
N PHE A 29 35.82 49.83 43.99
CA PHE A 29 36.10 50.49 45.30
C PHE A 29 37.15 49.73 46.15
N ARG A 30 37.61 50.36 47.25
CA ARG A 30 38.62 49.85 48.21
C ARG A 30 38.09 49.92 49.66
N SER A 31 38.40 48.89 50.45
CA SER A 31 38.63 48.93 51.91
C SER A 31 39.58 47.76 52.24
N ALA A 32 40.78 47.97 52.78
CA ALA A 32 41.06 48.30 54.18
C ALA A 32 40.66 47.13 55.12
N GLN A 33 41.62 46.31 55.61
CA GLN A 33 42.46 46.50 56.82
C GLN A 33 41.76 45.95 58.11
N THR A 34 42.38 45.20 59.05
CA THR A 34 43.78 44.73 59.23
C THR A 34 43.92 43.61 60.32
N GLN A 35 45.14 43.03 60.47
CA GLN A 35 45.75 42.40 61.69
C GLN A 35 45.27 41.00 62.14
N LEU A 36 46.07 40.09 62.75
CA LEU A 36 47.54 39.86 63.01
C LEU A 36 47.72 38.36 63.44
N HIS A 37 48.88 37.70 63.64
CA HIS A 37 50.34 37.99 63.53
C HIS A 37 51.01 36.81 62.75
N SER A 38 52.24 36.26 62.86
CA SER A 38 53.57 36.46 63.53
C SER A 38 54.60 35.66 62.69
N ARG A 39 55.84 36.12 62.39
CA ARG A 39 57.08 36.22 63.21
C ARG A 39 57.54 34.88 63.84
N SER A 40 58.79 34.42 63.73
CA SER A 40 60.01 34.99 63.08
C SER A 40 61.16 33.97 62.92
N SER A 41 62.17 34.28 62.07
CA SER A 41 63.55 33.68 61.99
C SER A 41 63.70 32.17 61.68
N GLY A 42 64.78 31.68 61.06
CA GLY A 42 65.88 32.36 60.34
C GLY A 42 67.21 31.55 60.25
N ASN A 43 67.88 31.64 59.09
CA ASN A 43 69.33 31.40 58.84
C ASN A 43 69.97 29.98 58.82
N GLN A 44 71.07 29.91 58.04
CA GLN A 44 72.30 29.10 58.17
C GLN A 44 72.39 27.61 57.73
N THR A 45 72.93 27.44 56.50
CA THR A 45 74.06 26.56 56.12
C THR A 45 75.23 26.59 57.15
N PRO A 46 76.18 25.60 57.26
CA PRO A 46 76.97 25.11 56.10
C PRO A 46 77.74 23.74 56.18
N TYR A 47 78.40 23.39 55.06
CA TYR A 47 79.78 22.77 54.98
C TYR A 47 80.02 21.32 55.50
N ILE A 48 81.02 20.53 55.04
CA ILE A 48 82.03 20.61 53.95
C ILE A 48 82.59 19.19 53.62
N GLN A 49 83.27 19.00 52.46
CA GLN A 49 84.44 18.11 52.14
C GLN A 49 84.72 16.81 52.96
N LYS A 50 85.20 15.68 52.43
CA LYS A 50 86.02 15.27 51.23
C LYS A 50 85.64 13.79 50.91
N ASN A 51 86.14 13.04 49.91
CA ASN A 51 87.13 13.15 48.82
C ASN A 51 86.71 12.14 47.69
N GLY A 52 87.33 12.00 46.52
CA GLY A 52 88.39 12.79 45.84
C GLY A 52 89.10 11.98 44.74
N VAL A 53 89.45 12.63 43.61
CA VAL A 53 90.36 12.18 42.52
C VAL A 53 89.92 10.95 41.68
N GLY A 54 90.19 10.92 40.35
CA GLY A 54 90.24 9.65 39.59
C GLY A 54 89.80 9.63 38.12
N ASN A 55 90.39 10.48 37.27
CA ASN A 55 90.12 10.65 35.82
C ASN A 55 89.99 9.38 34.93
N ALA A 56 89.24 9.54 33.83
CA ALA A 56 89.47 8.99 32.46
C ALA A 56 89.17 7.50 32.09
N SER A 57 88.06 7.31 31.37
CA SER A 57 87.87 6.55 30.10
C SER A 57 88.54 5.18 29.84
N ALA A 58 87.73 4.14 29.53
CA ALA A 58 87.77 3.34 28.26
C ALA A 58 86.98 2.00 28.31
N PHE A 59 86.43 1.59 27.16
CA PHE A 59 86.14 0.22 26.66
C PHE A 59 85.57 -0.93 27.54
N SER A 60 84.39 -1.43 27.10
CA SER A 60 83.93 -2.84 26.96
C SER A 60 84.34 -3.97 27.94
N THR A 61 83.30 -4.64 28.48
CA THR A 61 83.13 -6.11 28.72
C THR A 61 84.34 -7.06 28.65
N PRO A 62 84.46 -7.99 29.62
CA PRO A 62 84.22 -9.42 29.28
C PRO A 62 83.36 -10.21 30.31
N GLN A 63 83.31 -11.54 30.13
CA GLN A 63 82.30 -12.48 30.68
C GLN A 63 82.65 -13.17 32.03
N ALA A 64 81.60 -13.70 32.68
CA ALA A 64 81.54 -14.96 33.46
C ALA A 64 82.35 -15.07 34.79
N SER A 65 81.99 -15.92 35.78
CA SER A 65 80.93 -16.95 35.86
C SER A 65 80.49 -17.26 37.32
N LYS A 66 79.41 -18.06 37.46
CA LYS A 66 79.06 -18.98 38.57
C LYS A 66 78.44 -18.46 39.89
N TYR A 67 77.19 -18.92 40.07
CA TYR A 67 76.45 -19.27 41.30
C TYR A 67 75.88 -18.21 42.27
N ALA A 68 74.54 -18.14 42.22
CA ALA A 68 73.58 -18.11 43.34
C ALA A 68 73.50 -16.90 44.30
N SER A 69 72.42 -16.13 44.16
CA SER A 69 71.42 -15.96 45.22
C SER A 69 70.11 -15.35 44.68
N THR A 70 68.96 -15.74 45.23
CA THR A 70 67.63 -15.19 44.90
C THR A 70 67.13 -14.31 46.04
N PRO A 71 66.99 -12.98 45.85
CA PRO A 71 66.28 -12.11 46.79
C PRO A 71 64.77 -12.28 46.66
N ARG A 72 64.05 -12.27 47.79
CA ARG A 72 62.60 -12.44 47.86
C ARG A 72 61.84 -11.19 47.38
N GLN A 73 60.68 -11.38 46.75
CA GLN A 73 59.60 -10.39 46.84
C GLN A 73 59.14 -10.26 48.30
N LYS A 74 58.64 -9.09 48.68
CA LYS A 74 57.74 -8.97 49.83
C LYS A 74 56.30 -9.04 49.32
N GLU A 75 55.48 -9.85 49.96
CA GLU A 75 54.03 -9.73 49.84
C GLU A 75 53.61 -8.40 50.50
N PHE A 76 52.64 -7.73 49.87
CA PHE A 76 51.97 -6.55 50.44
C PHE A 76 50.57 -7.01 50.83
N ASP A 77 50.29 -6.98 52.13
CA ASP A 77 49.04 -7.45 52.72
C ASP A 77 48.29 -6.22 53.26
N GLY A 78 47.31 -5.76 52.48
CA GLY A 78 46.55 -4.53 52.70
C GLY A 78 45.77 -4.12 51.45
N PRO A 79 44.65 -3.39 51.59
CA PRO A 79 43.80 -3.01 50.45
C PRO A 79 44.54 -2.04 49.51
N GLU A 80 44.29 -2.16 48.20
CA GLU A 80 44.88 -1.25 47.21
C GLU A 80 44.34 0.19 47.39
N PRO A 81 45.22 1.21 47.37
CA PRO A 81 44.76 2.59 47.47
C PRO A 81 44.02 3.02 46.21
N PHE A 82 42.94 3.80 46.41
CA PHE A 82 42.10 4.44 45.38
C PHE A 82 40.99 3.58 44.72
N VAL A 83 40.57 2.47 45.34
CA VAL A 83 39.25 1.86 45.09
C VAL A 83 38.37 2.00 46.33
N ASN A 84 37.16 2.57 46.21
CA ASN A 84 36.21 2.59 47.33
C ASN A 84 35.51 1.23 47.43
N GLU A 85 35.29 0.75 48.65
CA GLU A 85 34.50 -0.46 48.90
C GLU A 85 33.03 -0.30 48.44
N GLU A 86 32.47 0.91 48.45
CA GLU A 86 31.11 1.17 47.95
C GLU A 86 31.00 0.96 46.43
N ASP A 87 31.99 1.42 45.65
CA ASP A 87 32.01 1.26 44.19
C ASP A 87 32.21 -0.21 43.78
N ALA A 88 33.06 -0.94 44.51
CA ALA A 88 33.27 -2.37 44.29
C ALA A 88 32.01 -3.20 44.60
N ASN A 89 31.33 -2.93 45.74
CA ASN A 89 30.09 -3.60 46.10
C ASN A 89 28.91 -3.23 45.19
N ALA A 90 28.90 -2.02 44.62
CA ALA A 90 27.90 -1.62 43.62
C ALA A 90 28.05 -2.42 42.31
N LEU A 91 29.28 -2.56 41.81
CA LEU A 91 29.58 -3.37 40.62
C LEU A 91 29.22 -4.85 40.79
N ASP A 92 29.56 -5.45 41.93
CA ASP A 92 29.24 -6.86 42.21
C ASP A 92 27.72 -7.07 42.33
N ARG A 93 27.00 -6.14 43.00
CA ARG A 93 25.53 -6.20 43.10
C ARG A 93 24.85 -6.07 41.74
N ASP A 94 25.29 -5.14 40.89
CA ASP A 94 24.70 -4.93 39.57
C ASP A 94 25.03 -6.10 38.61
N TRP A 95 26.15 -6.82 38.82
CA TRP A 95 26.47 -8.07 38.13
C TRP A 95 25.49 -9.20 38.48
N TYR A 96 25.14 -9.37 39.76
CA TYR A 96 24.17 -10.40 40.18
C TYR A 96 22.69 -10.03 40.01
N ALA A 97 22.36 -8.76 39.77
CA ALA A 97 20.98 -8.29 39.60
C ALA A 97 20.49 -8.21 38.13
N GLY A 98 21.37 -8.47 37.16
CA GLY A 98 21.11 -8.16 35.73
C GLY A 98 20.13 -9.06 34.98
N ASP A 99 19.73 -10.22 35.54
CA ASP A 99 19.07 -11.30 34.79
C ASP A 99 17.52 -11.18 34.72
N GLU A 100 16.90 -10.27 35.49
CA GLU A 100 15.43 -10.14 35.56
C GLU A 100 14.86 -8.96 34.72
N PHE A 101 15.67 -7.94 34.39
CA PHE A 101 15.31 -6.85 33.46
C PHE A 101 16.53 -6.42 32.62
N GLY A 102 16.52 -6.75 31.32
CA GLY A 102 17.68 -6.68 30.44
C GLY A 102 18.31 -5.29 30.23
N HIS A 103 19.61 -5.29 29.96
CA HIS A 103 20.49 -4.11 29.94
C HIS A 103 20.01 -2.91 29.09
N THR A 104 19.99 -1.73 29.72
CA THR A 104 19.95 -0.42 29.03
C THR A 104 21.32 0.27 29.10
N LEU A 105 22.24 -0.14 28.21
CA LEU A 105 23.51 0.57 28.00
C LEU A 105 23.25 1.93 27.30
N GLY A 106 23.04 2.99 28.07
CA GLY A 106 22.79 4.32 27.51
C GLY A 106 22.34 5.42 28.48
N ASP A 107 23.19 5.78 29.44
CA ASP A 107 23.10 7.08 30.15
C ASP A 107 24.47 7.77 30.10
N GLU A 108 24.53 8.97 29.49
CA GLU A 108 25.79 9.74 29.35
C GLU A 108 26.25 10.39 30.66
N SER A 109 25.46 10.34 31.74
CA SER A 109 25.80 10.98 33.03
C SER A 109 26.85 10.24 33.86
N HIS A 110 27.10 8.94 33.63
CA HIS A 110 27.97 8.10 34.44
C HIS A 110 28.99 7.30 33.61
N ASN A 111 29.79 8.00 32.80
CA ASN A 111 30.96 7.42 32.12
C ASN A 111 32.27 7.82 32.83
N PRO A 112 32.92 6.94 33.63
CA PRO A 112 34.12 7.29 34.40
C PRO A 112 35.37 7.54 33.53
N PHE A 113 35.31 7.29 32.22
CA PHE A 113 36.40 7.57 31.28
C PHE A 113 36.21 8.87 30.48
N GLY A 114 35.08 9.58 30.68
CA GLY A 114 34.78 10.84 30.01
C GLY A 114 35.36 12.07 30.73
N SER A 115 36.54 12.54 30.33
CA SER A 115 37.13 13.79 30.85
C SER A 115 37.70 14.70 29.74
N ASP A 116 37.80 16.01 30.03
CA ASP A 116 37.86 17.08 29.02
C ASP A 116 39.07 17.07 28.07
N ALA A 117 38.80 16.76 26.79
CA ALA A 117 39.74 16.95 25.69
C ALA A 117 39.87 18.44 25.30
N SER A 118 40.72 19.18 26.03
CA SER A 118 40.89 20.63 25.87
C SER A 118 41.18 21.09 24.42
N TRP A 119 40.72 22.30 24.09
CA TRP A 119 40.87 22.93 22.76
C TRP A 119 42.33 23.02 22.29
N ALA A 120 43.29 23.18 23.23
CA ALA A 120 44.72 23.22 22.93
C ALA A 120 45.26 21.89 22.40
N ASN A 121 44.79 20.75 22.93
CA ASN A 121 45.24 19.43 22.49
C ASN A 121 44.85 19.17 21.02
N ARG A 122 43.63 19.53 20.62
CA ARG A 122 43.17 19.38 19.22
C ARG A 122 43.99 20.22 18.24
N GLN A 123 44.48 21.41 18.64
CA GLN A 123 45.39 22.20 17.80
C GLN A 123 46.79 21.60 17.71
N ALA A 124 47.34 21.09 18.82
CA ALA A 124 48.64 20.42 18.82
C ALA A 124 48.62 19.15 17.95
N GLU A 125 47.54 18.37 18.04
CA GLU A 125 47.32 17.16 17.24
C GLU A 125 47.15 17.47 15.75
N ALA A 126 46.35 18.50 15.40
CA ALA A 126 46.22 18.95 14.01
C ALA A 126 47.58 19.40 13.40
N ALA A 127 48.38 20.16 14.15
CA ALA A 127 49.71 20.59 13.71
C ALA A 127 50.70 19.42 13.55
N LEU A 128 50.58 18.37 14.37
CA LEU A 128 51.33 17.12 14.22
C LEU A 128 50.85 16.29 13.01
N ALA A 129 49.55 16.28 12.73
CA ALA A 129 48.96 15.60 11.58
C ALA A 129 49.37 16.24 10.24
N GLU A 130 49.43 17.58 10.16
CA GLU A 130 49.95 18.26 8.96
C GLU A 130 51.45 17.99 8.77
N LYS A 131 52.27 18.08 9.83
CA LYS A 131 53.71 17.74 9.76
C LYS A 131 53.97 16.30 9.31
N LYS A 132 53.08 15.35 9.60
CA LYS A 132 53.19 13.97 9.10
C LYS A 132 52.83 13.83 7.61
N LYS A 133 52.00 14.71 7.03
CA LYS A 133 51.52 14.62 5.63
C LYS A 133 52.50 15.17 4.59
N SER A 134 53.51 15.95 4.96
CA SER A 134 54.46 16.57 4.02
C SER A 134 55.72 15.74 3.71
N SER A 135 55.91 14.58 4.35
CA SER A 135 57.10 13.73 4.14
C SER A 135 56.85 12.67 3.07
N ARG A 136 57.54 12.78 1.91
CA ARG A 136 57.53 11.73 0.87
C ARG A 136 58.45 10.57 1.27
N VAL A 137 57.92 9.67 2.10
CA VAL A 137 58.64 8.45 2.52
C VAL A 137 59.01 7.61 1.29
N SER A 138 60.29 7.26 1.16
CA SER A 138 60.78 6.40 0.07
C SER A 138 60.29 4.96 0.23
N ALA A 139 59.93 4.30 -0.87
CA ALA A 139 59.45 2.91 -0.87
C ALA A 139 60.42 1.94 -0.16
N LYS A 140 61.73 2.19 -0.22
CA LYS A 140 62.75 1.37 0.47
C LYS A 140 62.69 1.49 2.01
N ALA A 141 62.16 2.60 2.54
CA ALA A 141 61.91 2.75 3.97
C ALA A 141 60.62 2.02 4.40
N VAL A 142 59.56 2.08 3.58
CA VAL A 142 58.31 1.34 3.81
C VAL A 142 58.57 -0.17 3.79
N GLN A 143 59.39 -0.66 2.85
CA GLN A 143 59.81 -2.05 2.79
C GLN A 143 60.55 -2.45 4.07
N LYS A 144 61.59 -1.69 4.46
CA LYS A 144 62.36 -1.97 5.69
C LYS A 144 61.47 -1.96 6.95
N GLN A 145 60.44 -1.12 7.01
CA GLN A 145 59.51 -1.11 8.14
C GLN A 145 58.67 -2.39 8.18
N ARG A 146 58.11 -2.83 7.05
CA ARG A 146 57.42 -4.13 6.96
C ARG A 146 58.33 -5.31 7.31
N ASP A 147 59.58 -5.28 6.88
CA ASP A 147 60.56 -6.33 7.19
C ASP A 147 60.91 -6.36 8.70
N VAL A 148 60.82 -5.23 9.40
CA VAL A 148 60.98 -5.13 10.86
C VAL A 148 59.72 -5.61 11.58
N ASP A 149 58.53 -5.14 11.18
CA ASP A 149 57.25 -5.57 11.76
C ASP A 149 57.09 -7.11 11.66
N ALA A 150 57.45 -7.70 10.50
CA ALA A 150 57.44 -9.14 10.26
C ALA A 150 58.52 -9.92 11.04
N TRP A 151 59.59 -9.26 11.49
CA TRP A 151 60.60 -9.85 12.37
C TRP A 151 60.14 -9.83 13.83
N GLU A 152 59.48 -8.76 14.27
CA GLU A 152 58.96 -8.63 15.63
C GLU A 152 57.76 -9.57 15.87
N THR A 153 56.84 -9.73 14.91
CA THR A 153 55.74 -10.73 15.02
C THR A 153 56.26 -12.16 15.09
N ASN A 154 57.26 -12.53 14.27
CA ASN A 154 57.92 -13.83 14.37
C ASN A 154 58.60 -14.04 15.74
N ARG A 155 59.17 -12.99 16.34
CA ARG A 155 59.72 -13.06 17.70
C ARG A 155 58.65 -13.27 18.77
N LEU A 156 57.48 -12.61 18.65
CA LEU A 156 56.35 -12.78 19.58
C LEU A 156 55.72 -14.18 19.51
N LEU A 157 55.62 -14.74 18.31
CA LEU A 157 55.23 -16.14 18.07
C LEU A 157 56.25 -17.11 18.67
N THR A 158 57.55 -16.88 18.45
CA THR A 158 58.63 -17.74 18.96
C THR A 158 58.78 -17.66 20.49
N SER A 159 58.43 -16.53 21.11
CA SER A 159 58.49 -16.37 22.58
C SER A 159 57.27 -16.89 23.33
N GLY A 160 56.30 -17.51 22.65
CA GLY A 160 55.13 -18.16 23.28
C GLY A 160 54.13 -17.22 23.97
N VAL A 161 54.28 -15.90 23.80
CA VAL A 161 53.37 -14.89 24.36
C VAL A 161 52.14 -14.70 23.47
N ALA A 162 52.30 -14.89 22.15
CA ALA A 162 51.19 -15.06 21.25
C ALA A 162 50.74 -16.53 21.24
N GLN A 163 49.63 -16.84 21.92
CA GLN A 163 48.91 -18.09 21.66
C GLN A 163 48.42 -18.09 20.21
N ARG A 164 48.42 -19.28 19.58
CA ARG A 164 47.67 -19.48 18.33
C ARG A 164 46.18 -19.32 18.61
N ARG A 165 45.62 -18.19 18.22
CA ARG A 165 44.34 -18.22 17.50
C ARG A 165 44.58 -18.78 16.09
N ASP A 166 43.50 -19.04 15.38
CA ASP A 166 43.49 -19.54 14.00
C ASP A 166 43.88 -21.03 13.88
N HIS A 167 42.92 -21.89 14.24
CA HIS A 167 42.69 -23.20 13.60
C HIS A 167 41.24 -23.69 13.78
N GLU A 168 40.29 -22.76 13.95
CA GLU A 168 38.87 -23.07 14.22
C GLU A 168 37.92 -22.07 13.52
N ALA A 169 38.39 -21.43 12.44
CA ALA A 169 37.66 -20.42 11.65
C ALA A 169 37.65 -20.69 10.12
N ASP A 170 38.46 -21.64 9.62
CA ASP A 170 38.57 -21.98 8.19
C ASP A 170 37.30 -22.67 7.60
N PHE A 171 36.20 -22.76 8.36
CA PHE A 171 34.93 -23.32 7.91
C PHE A 171 33.84 -22.27 7.63
N GLU A 172 34.01 -21.01 8.06
CA GLU A 172 33.02 -19.94 7.80
C GLU A 172 33.43 -19.04 6.61
N ASP A 173 34.73 -18.76 6.44
CA ASP A 173 35.26 -17.88 5.39
C ASP A 173 35.03 -18.43 3.95
N ASP A 174 34.99 -19.76 3.79
CA ASP A 174 34.70 -20.43 2.51
C ASP A 174 33.20 -20.34 2.11
N GLU A 175 32.28 -20.16 3.08
CA GLU A 175 30.88 -19.85 2.77
C GLU A 175 30.71 -18.40 2.30
N GLU A 176 31.34 -17.41 2.94
CA GLU A 176 31.32 -16.03 2.42
C GLU A 176 32.00 -15.96 1.04
N ALA A 177 33.03 -16.77 0.78
CA ALA A 177 33.73 -16.81 -0.49
C ALA A 177 32.87 -17.28 -1.68
N THR A 178 31.78 -18.02 -1.43
CA THR A 178 30.86 -18.56 -2.46
C THR A 178 29.57 -17.74 -2.65
N ARG A 179 29.18 -16.85 -1.72
CA ARG A 179 27.94 -16.06 -1.82
C ARG A 179 28.03 -14.91 -2.84
N VAL A 180 27.34 -15.07 -3.98
CA VAL A 180 27.33 -14.06 -5.06
C VAL A 180 26.65 -12.76 -4.62
N HIS A 181 27.37 -11.64 -4.76
CA HIS A 181 26.90 -10.32 -4.38
C HIS A 181 26.41 -9.53 -5.59
N LEU A 182 25.22 -8.92 -5.49
CA LEU A 182 24.69 -8.00 -6.50
C LEU A 182 25.05 -6.55 -6.18
N LEU A 183 25.45 -5.80 -7.20
CA LEU A 183 25.53 -4.34 -7.19
C LEU A 183 24.21 -3.76 -7.69
N VAL A 184 23.69 -2.76 -6.99
CA VAL A 184 22.45 -2.06 -7.37
C VAL A 184 22.77 -0.73 -8.07
N HIS A 185 22.02 -0.42 -9.12
CA HIS A 185 22.11 0.82 -9.88
C HIS A 185 20.78 1.59 -9.83
N ASP A 186 20.83 2.87 -9.42
CA ASP A 186 19.69 3.79 -9.46
C ASP A 186 19.60 4.49 -10.82
N ILE A 187 19.30 3.71 -11.86
CA ILE A 187 19.14 4.22 -13.23
C ILE A 187 17.70 4.68 -13.43
N LYS A 188 17.52 5.94 -13.83
CA LYS A 188 16.22 6.56 -14.15
C LYS A 188 16.18 6.99 -15.62
N PRO A 189 15.06 6.76 -16.35
CA PRO A 189 14.97 7.13 -17.75
C PRO A 189 14.85 8.65 -17.94
N PRO A 190 15.36 9.25 -19.04
CA PRO A 190 15.41 10.70 -19.23
C PRO A 190 14.06 11.43 -19.16
N PHE A 191 12.94 10.76 -19.46
CA PHE A 191 11.62 11.37 -19.33
C PHE A 191 11.19 11.58 -17.87
N LEU A 192 11.84 10.92 -16.90
CA LEU A 192 11.61 11.04 -15.46
C LEU A 192 12.72 11.83 -14.72
N ASP A 193 13.59 12.55 -15.45
CA ASP A 193 14.69 13.39 -14.91
C ASP A 193 14.18 14.68 -14.20
N GLY A 194 12.99 14.66 -13.58
CA GLY A 194 12.35 15.78 -12.88
C GLY A 194 11.91 16.98 -13.75
N ARG A 195 12.45 17.13 -14.97
CA ARG A 195 12.18 18.27 -15.87
C ARG A 195 10.79 18.27 -16.50
N LYS A 196 10.13 17.10 -16.57
CA LYS A 196 8.74 16.96 -17.03
C LYS A 196 7.81 16.85 -15.83
N ILE A 197 6.82 17.73 -15.77
CA ILE A 197 5.69 17.63 -14.86
C ILE A 197 4.62 16.77 -15.57
N PHE A 198 3.98 15.84 -14.87
CA PHE A 198 2.98 14.92 -15.45
C PHE A 198 1.54 15.15 -14.97
N THR A 199 1.33 16.14 -14.10
CA THR A 199 0.05 16.41 -13.45
C THR A 199 -0.03 17.86 -12.94
N LYS A 200 -1.25 18.32 -12.68
CA LYS A 200 -1.55 19.61 -12.04
C LYS A 200 -1.45 19.54 -10.51
N GLN A 201 -1.43 18.33 -9.93
CA GLN A 201 -1.26 18.09 -8.49
C GLN A 201 0.20 17.66 -8.21
N LEU A 202 1.03 18.60 -7.78
CA LEU A 202 2.44 18.31 -7.49
C LEU A 202 2.57 17.47 -6.19
N ASP A 203 2.10 18.03 -5.08
CA ASP A 203 2.26 17.43 -3.75
C ASP A 203 1.33 16.22 -3.51
N PRO A 204 1.79 15.18 -2.77
CA PRO A 204 0.93 14.11 -2.27
C PRO A 204 -0.20 14.65 -1.38
N VAL A 205 -1.43 14.18 -1.60
CA VAL A 205 -2.57 14.55 -0.76
C VAL A 205 -2.53 13.75 0.55
N PRO A 206 -2.40 14.39 1.73
CA PRO A 206 -2.27 13.68 2.99
C PRO A 206 -3.60 13.03 3.39
N ALA A 207 -3.55 11.77 3.84
CA ALA A 207 -4.73 11.00 4.20
C ALA A 207 -5.54 11.58 5.40
N VAL A 208 -4.95 12.52 6.14
CA VAL A 208 -5.61 13.32 7.18
C VAL A 208 -5.28 14.80 6.95
N ARG A 209 -6.26 15.68 7.14
CA ARG A 209 -6.19 17.12 6.82
C ARG A 209 -5.16 17.88 7.66
N ASP A 210 -5.10 17.58 8.95
CA ASP A 210 -4.10 18.10 9.90
C ASP A 210 -3.46 16.92 10.67
N PRO A 211 -2.18 16.60 10.44
CA PRO A 211 -1.45 15.57 11.18
C PRO A 211 -1.20 15.86 12.67
N GLN A 212 -1.49 17.06 13.19
CA GLN A 212 -1.39 17.39 14.61
C GLN A 212 -2.74 17.36 15.36
N SER A 213 -3.85 17.29 14.64
CA SER A 213 -5.21 17.22 15.21
C SER A 213 -5.45 16.02 16.12
N ASP A 214 -6.36 16.16 17.08
CA ASP A 214 -6.73 15.10 18.04
C ASP A 214 -7.18 13.83 17.31
N MET A 215 -8.03 13.94 16.29
CA MET A 215 -8.48 12.77 15.51
C MET A 215 -7.33 12.13 14.72
N ALA A 216 -6.33 12.89 14.26
CA ALA A 216 -5.12 12.33 13.65
C ALA A 216 -4.20 11.63 14.68
N VAL A 217 -4.15 12.13 15.92
CA VAL A 217 -3.39 11.49 17.01
C VAL A 217 -4.09 10.19 17.45
N PHE A 218 -5.41 10.20 17.66
CA PHE A 218 -6.16 9.02 18.10
C PHE A 218 -6.22 7.93 17.03
N SER A 219 -6.35 8.27 15.74
CA SER A 219 -6.32 7.25 14.67
C SER A 219 -4.97 6.52 14.57
N ARG A 220 -3.84 7.19 14.85
CA ARG A 220 -2.51 6.55 14.95
C ARG A 220 -2.31 5.78 16.26
N LYS A 221 -2.85 6.27 17.39
CA LYS A 221 -2.82 5.55 18.68
C LYS A 221 -3.66 4.26 18.63
N GLY A 222 -4.83 4.28 17.98
CA GLY A 222 -5.84 3.23 18.05
C GLY A 222 -6.48 3.10 19.44
N SER A 223 -7.52 2.26 19.56
CA SER A 223 -8.12 1.95 20.88
C SER A 223 -7.10 1.27 21.81
N LYS A 224 -7.08 1.72 23.08
CA LYS A 224 -6.28 1.15 24.15
C LYS A 224 -6.87 -0.18 24.61
N VAL A 225 -8.20 -0.26 24.75
CA VAL A 225 -8.88 -1.49 25.17
C VAL A 225 -8.71 -2.61 24.13
N VAL A 226 -8.68 -2.29 22.83
CA VAL A 226 -8.35 -3.27 21.77
C VAL A 226 -6.94 -3.83 21.96
N LYS A 227 -5.94 -2.98 22.21
CA LYS A 227 -4.55 -3.40 22.45
C LYS A 227 -4.42 -4.26 23.71
N GLU A 228 -5.10 -3.89 24.79
CA GLU A 228 -5.10 -4.64 26.05
C GLU A 228 -5.76 -6.01 25.91
N LYS A 229 -6.95 -6.08 25.28
CA LYS A 229 -7.62 -7.37 24.97
C LYS A 229 -6.80 -8.23 24.01
N ARG A 230 -6.07 -7.65 23.05
CA ARG A 230 -5.15 -8.40 22.18
C ARG A 230 -3.99 -8.99 22.99
N GLN A 231 -3.27 -8.18 23.76
CA GLN A 231 -2.16 -8.66 24.61
C GLN A 231 -2.63 -9.69 25.63
N GLN A 232 -3.84 -9.56 26.17
CA GLN A 232 -4.44 -10.57 27.05
C GLN A 232 -4.67 -11.89 26.31
N LYS A 233 -5.24 -11.87 25.09
CA LYS A 233 -5.45 -13.08 24.27
C LYS A 233 -4.14 -13.70 23.80
N GLU A 234 -3.13 -12.90 23.47
CA GLU A 234 -1.78 -13.35 23.11
C GLU A 234 -1.11 -14.05 24.30
N ARG A 235 -1.15 -13.45 25.51
CA ARG A 235 -0.65 -14.08 26.75
C ARG A 235 -1.43 -15.34 27.13
N GLN A 236 -2.76 -15.35 26.97
CA GLN A 236 -3.59 -16.54 27.20
C GLN A 236 -3.24 -17.66 26.23
N LYS A 237 -3.00 -17.35 24.95
CA LYS A 237 -2.55 -18.33 23.96
C LYS A 237 -1.17 -18.87 24.28
N GLN A 238 -0.21 -18.01 24.63
CA GLN A 238 1.14 -18.41 25.05
C GLN A 238 1.14 -19.27 26.32
N ALA A 239 0.29 -18.93 27.31
CA ALA A 239 0.10 -19.74 28.50
C ALA A 239 -0.51 -21.11 28.15
N GLN A 240 -1.54 -21.14 27.29
CA GLN A 240 -2.16 -22.40 26.84
C GLN A 240 -1.20 -23.25 26.01
N GLU A 241 -0.35 -22.65 25.17
CA GLU A 241 0.72 -23.33 24.44
C GLU A 241 1.77 -23.91 25.39
N ALA A 242 2.17 -23.18 26.43
CA ALA A 242 3.08 -23.68 27.47
C ALA A 242 2.44 -24.82 28.29
N THR A 243 1.15 -24.71 28.64
CA THR A 243 0.40 -25.79 29.31
C THR A 243 0.22 -27.01 28.42
N ASN A 244 -0.01 -26.84 27.11
CA ASN A 244 -0.05 -27.95 26.14
C ASN A 244 1.34 -28.59 25.90
N MET A 245 2.44 -27.90 26.22
CA MET A 245 3.77 -28.51 26.24
C MET A 245 4.06 -29.30 27.53
N ALA A 246 3.39 -29.00 28.65
CA ALA A 246 3.34 -29.93 29.78
C ALA A 246 2.61 -31.22 29.36
N GLY A 247 3.07 -32.37 29.84
CA GLY A 247 2.63 -33.68 29.34
C GLY A 247 3.33 -34.16 28.05
N THR A 248 4.08 -33.29 27.34
CA THR A 248 4.97 -33.75 26.26
C THR A 248 6.28 -34.35 26.80
N ALA A 249 6.94 -35.19 26.01
CA ALA A 249 8.25 -35.75 26.37
C ALA A 249 9.33 -34.67 26.60
N LEU A 250 9.18 -33.48 26.01
CA LEU A 250 10.06 -32.33 26.24
C LEU A 250 9.69 -31.60 27.54
N GLY A 251 8.40 -31.37 27.80
CA GLY A 251 7.90 -30.73 29.03
C GLY A 251 8.26 -31.51 30.30
N ASN A 252 8.16 -32.84 30.25
CA ASN A 252 8.60 -33.71 31.36
C ASN A 252 10.13 -33.63 31.61
N LEU A 253 10.92 -33.33 30.58
CA LEU A 253 12.38 -33.14 30.68
C LEU A 253 12.72 -31.74 31.26
N MET A 254 11.83 -30.76 31.08
CA MET A 254 11.95 -29.40 31.63
C MET A 254 11.28 -29.22 33.01
N GLY A 255 10.70 -30.28 33.59
CA GLY A 255 10.24 -30.29 34.98
C GLY A 255 8.96 -29.49 35.29
N VAL A 256 8.18 -29.13 34.27
CA VAL A 256 6.88 -28.48 34.46
C VAL A 256 5.90 -29.47 35.09
N LYS A 257 5.26 -29.09 36.20
CA LYS A 257 4.25 -29.93 36.87
C LYS A 257 2.86 -29.69 36.30
N GLU A 258 2.08 -30.76 36.24
CA GLU A 258 0.65 -30.72 35.97
C GLU A 258 -0.12 -30.36 37.25
N ASP A 259 -1.11 -29.47 37.14
CA ASP A 259 -2.17 -29.28 38.15
C ASP A 259 -3.41 -30.06 37.68
N GLU A 260 -3.91 -31.00 38.50
CA GLU A 260 -5.07 -31.83 38.16
C GLU A 260 -6.39 -31.01 38.17
N GLY A 261 -6.81 -30.52 37.00
CA GLY A 261 -8.03 -29.72 36.80
C GLY A 261 -9.07 -30.41 35.91
N ASP A 262 -10.13 -30.95 36.55
CA ASP A 262 -11.19 -31.75 35.92
C ASP A 262 -11.81 -31.11 34.66
N SER A 263 -11.84 -31.86 33.55
CA SER A 263 -12.21 -31.36 32.20
C SER A 263 -13.02 -32.38 31.39
N ALA A 264 -14.15 -32.84 31.95
CA ALA A 264 -15.10 -33.73 31.26
C ALA A 264 -16.38 -32.99 30.81
N ALA A 265 -16.46 -32.60 29.54
CA ALA A 265 -17.68 -32.10 28.90
C ALA A 265 -17.94 -32.85 27.58
N PRO A 266 -19.17 -33.34 27.31
CA PRO A 266 -19.43 -34.24 26.18
C PRO A 266 -19.54 -33.52 24.84
N ALA A 267 -19.01 -34.14 23.79
CA ALA A 267 -19.16 -33.66 22.41
C ALA A 267 -20.62 -33.84 21.92
N PRO A 268 -21.27 -32.79 21.36
CA PRO A 268 -22.53 -32.94 20.66
C PRO A 268 -22.30 -33.61 19.29
N GLY A 269 -23.03 -34.69 19.02
CA GLY A 269 -22.80 -35.55 17.86
C GLY A 269 -23.13 -34.94 16.49
N ASP A 270 -22.54 -35.51 15.45
CA ASP A 270 -22.65 -35.04 14.06
C ASP A 270 -24.08 -34.97 13.51
N GLN A 271 -24.35 -33.89 12.76
CA GLN A 271 -25.44 -33.84 11.78
C GLN A 271 -24.88 -33.40 10.43
N GLU A 272 -25.04 -34.24 9.40
CA GLU A 272 -24.53 -33.99 8.05
C GLU A 272 -25.17 -32.74 7.41
N VAL A 273 -24.47 -31.60 7.44
CA VAL A 273 -24.91 -30.39 6.73
C VAL A 273 -24.63 -30.53 5.23
N LYS A 274 -25.58 -31.13 4.50
CA LYS A 274 -25.51 -31.25 3.03
C LYS A 274 -25.28 -29.89 2.36
N SER A 275 -24.25 -29.85 1.52
CA SER A 275 -23.82 -28.65 0.80
C SER A 275 -24.78 -28.30 -0.33
N GLY A 276 -25.34 -27.10 -0.26
CA GLY A 276 -26.18 -26.47 -1.27
C GLY A 276 -26.04 -24.95 -1.18
N ASN A 277 -26.43 -24.21 -2.21
CA ASN A 277 -26.23 -22.75 -2.29
C ASN A 277 -27.21 -21.96 -1.41
N LYS A 278 -27.12 -22.15 -0.09
CA LYS A 278 -28.03 -21.62 0.94
C LYS A 278 -28.21 -20.10 0.93
N PHE A 279 -27.23 -19.32 0.45
CA PHE A 279 -27.38 -17.88 0.26
C PHE A 279 -28.62 -17.51 -0.59
N ALA A 280 -28.92 -18.30 -1.64
CA ALA A 280 -30.12 -18.09 -2.46
C ALA A 280 -31.41 -18.59 -1.80
N GLU A 281 -31.33 -19.42 -0.76
CA GLU A 281 -32.47 -20.01 -0.05
C GLU A 281 -32.85 -19.23 1.22
N HIS A 282 -31.86 -18.69 1.95
CA HIS A 282 -32.12 -17.68 2.97
C HIS A 282 -32.73 -16.42 2.36
N LEU A 283 -32.35 -16.05 1.13
CA LEU A 283 -33.02 -14.97 0.39
C LEU A 283 -34.45 -15.33 -0.07
N LYS A 284 -34.81 -16.61 -0.17
CA LYS A 284 -36.20 -17.06 -0.44
C LYS A 284 -37.08 -17.04 0.80
N LYS A 285 -36.51 -17.13 2.02
CA LYS A 285 -37.24 -16.91 3.27
C LYS A 285 -37.53 -15.41 3.46
N ASN A 286 -38.62 -14.96 2.83
CA ASN A 286 -39.13 -13.58 2.88
C ASN A 286 -39.69 -13.17 4.27
N GLU A 287 -38.99 -13.47 5.36
CA GLU A 287 -39.38 -13.10 6.72
C GLU A 287 -38.90 -11.67 7.07
N GLY A 288 -37.66 -11.33 6.67
CA GLY A 288 -37.02 -10.03 6.89
C GLY A 288 -37.68 -8.82 6.23
N GLN A 289 -38.31 -8.97 5.06
CA GLN A 289 -38.91 -7.86 4.30
C GLN A 289 -39.91 -7.01 5.12
N SER A 290 -39.90 -5.69 4.93
CA SER A 290 -40.85 -4.75 5.54
C SER A 290 -42.32 -5.15 5.37
N LEU A 291 -43.21 -4.72 6.27
CA LEU A 291 -44.66 -4.95 6.14
C LEU A 291 -45.25 -4.30 4.88
N PHE A 292 -44.64 -3.20 4.41
CA PHE A 292 -45.00 -2.55 3.15
C PHE A 292 -44.70 -3.44 1.92
N SER A 293 -43.55 -4.12 1.93
CA SER A 293 -43.15 -5.05 0.85
C SER A 293 -43.99 -6.33 0.78
N LYS A 294 -44.69 -6.69 1.86
CA LYS A 294 -45.54 -7.89 1.92
C LYS A 294 -47.02 -7.65 1.57
N SER A 295 -47.44 -6.40 1.49
CA SER A 295 -48.86 -6.00 1.33
C SER A 295 -49.19 -5.41 -0.04
N LYS A 296 -48.19 -5.24 -0.92
CA LYS A 296 -48.30 -4.58 -2.22
C LYS A 296 -47.57 -5.36 -3.31
N THR A 297 -48.11 -5.36 -4.52
CA THR A 297 -47.45 -5.90 -5.72
C THR A 297 -46.14 -5.18 -6.03
N LEU A 298 -45.23 -5.81 -6.79
CA LEU A 298 -43.96 -5.18 -7.18
C LEU A 298 -44.18 -3.86 -7.94
N ARG A 299 -45.24 -3.79 -8.74
CA ARG A 299 -45.65 -2.57 -9.44
C ARG A 299 -46.08 -1.45 -8.47
N GLU A 300 -46.92 -1.73 -7.49
CA GLU A 300 -47.31 -0.72 -6.49
C GLU A 300 -46.14 -0.31 -5.57
N GLN A 301 -45.16 -1.19 -5.35
CA GLN A 301 -43.91 -0.83 -4.68
C GLN A 301 -43.07 0.11 -5.56
N ARG A 302 -43.01 -0.15 -6.87
CA ARG A 302 -42.31 0.66 -7.88
C ARG A 302 -42.91 2.07 -8.00
N GLU A 303 -44.22 2.14 -8.22
CA GLU A 303 -44.99 3.40 -8.33
C GLU A 303 -44.92 4.24 -7.04
N TYR A 304 -44.67 3.61 -5.89
CA TYR A 304 -44.46 4.33 -4.63
C TYR A 304 -43.07 4.96 -4.48
N LEU A 305 -42.05 4.66 -5.30
CA LEU A 305 -40.70 5.20 -5.11
C LEU A 305 -40.62 6.72 -5.42
N PRO A 306 -39.82 7.52 -4.66
CA PRO A 306 -39.70 8.96 -4.91
C PRO A 306 -39.30 9.35 -6.34
N ALA A 307 -38.43 8.57 -6.98
CA ALA A 307 -38.05 8.77 -8.38
C ALA A 307 -39.24 8.65 -9.36
N PHE A 308 -40.29 7.89 -9.03
CA PHE A 308 -41.47 7.74 -9.88
C PHE A 308 -42.34 9.00 -9.90
N ALA A 309 -42.47 9.67 -8.75
CA ALA A 309 -43.25 10.91 -8.64
C ALA A 309 -42.69 12.07 -9.49
N VAL A 310 -41.41 12.00 -9.89
CA VAL A 310 -40.71 13.00 -10.72
C VAL A 310 -40.31 12.48 -12.11
N ARG A 311 -40.86 11.32 -12.53
CA ARG A 311 -40.51 10.60 -13.78
C ARG A 311 -40.54 11.49 -15.02
N GLU A 312 -41.66 12.18 -15.26
CA GLU A 312 -41.86 12.98 -16.48
C GLU A 312 -40.94 14.22 -16.54
N GLU A 313 -40.68 14.83 -15.39
CA GLU A 313 -39.79 16.00 -15.28
C GLU A 313 -38.33 15.59 -15.52
N LEU A 314 -37.91 14.48 -14.90
CA LEU A 314 -36.60 13.87 -15.09
C LEU A 314 -36.35 13.46 -16.55
N LEU A 315 -37.32 12.77 -17.19
CA LEU A 315 -37.23 12.40 -18.60
C LEU A 315 -37.15 13.62 -19.51
N ARG A 316 -37.91 14.69 -19.23
CA ARG A 316 -37.79 15.96 -19.98
C ARG A 316 -36.38 16.54 -19.89
N VAL A 317 -35.80 16.65 -18.70
CA VAL A 317 -34.43 17.17 -18.52
C VAL A 317 -33.39 16.30 -19.25
N ILE A 318 -33.57 14.98 -19.27
CA ILE A 318 -32.70 14.03 -20.00
C ILE A 318 -32.85 14.16 -21.52
N ARG A 319 -34.06 14.40 -22.04
CA ARG A 319 -34.27 14.65 -23.48
C ARG A 319 -33.57 15.94 -23.92
N ASP A 320 -33.75 17.02 -23.16
CA ASP A 320 -33.27 18.37 -23.49
C ASP A 320 -31.72 18.51 -23.38
N ASN A 321 -31.04 17.68 -22.57
CA ASN A 321 -29.60 17.84 -22.26
C ASN A 321 -28.75 16.61 -22.61
N GLN A 322 -27.49 16.80 -23.02
CA GLN A 322 -26.59 15.67 -23.34
C GLN A 322 -26.04 14.98 -22.07
N VAL A 323 -25.81 15.77 -21.01
CA VAL A 323 -25.35 15.30 -19.70
C VAL A 323 -26.33 15.80 -18.64
N VAL A 324 -26.71 14.94 -17.68
CA VAL A 324 -27.53 15.31 -16.52
C VAL A 324 -26.93 14.73 -15.25
N ILE A 325 -26.94 15.51 -14.16
CA ILE A 325 -26.50 15.04 -12.84
C ILE A 325 -27.72 14.84 -11.96
N VAL A 326 -27.96 13.60 -11.53
CA VAL A 326 -29.16 13.22 -10.78
C VAL A 326 -28.79 12.96 -9.33
N VAL A 327 -29.14 13.91 -8.47
CA VAL A 327 -28.91 13.86 -7.03
C VAL A 327 -30.12 13.24 -6.35
N GLY A 328 -29.89 12.26 -5.48
CA GLY A 328 -30.97 11.65 -4.71
C GLY A 328 -30.46 10.72 -3.63
N GLN A 329 -31.10 10.78 -2.46
CA GLN A 329 -30.76 9.95 -1.31
C GLN A 329 -30.78 8.44 -1.64
N THR A 330 -29.99 7.65 -0.91
CA THR A 330 -30.08 6.18 -1.02
C THR A 330 -31.49 5.69 -0.67
N GLY A 331 -32.05 4.80 -1.49
CA GLY A 331 -33.45 4.35 -1.35
C GLY A 331 -34.50 5.20 -2.10
N SER A 332 -34.13 6.32 -2.73
CA SER A 332 -35.06 7.13 -3.56
C SER A 332 -35.49 6.46 -4.87
N GLY A 333 -34.80 5.39 -5.28
CA GLY A 333 -35.09 4.61 -6.49
C GLY A 333 -34.12 4.81 -7.66
N LYS A 334 -33.09 5.68 -7.54
CA LYS A 334 -32.14 6.04 -8.63
C LYS A 334 -31.77 4.86 -9.54
N THR A 335 -31.07 3.87 -8.98
CA THR A 335 -30.42 2.78 -9.71
C THR A 335 -31.38 1.73 -10.27
N THR A 336 -32.54 1.52 -9.63
CA THR A 336 -33.54 0.56 -10.11
C THR A 336 -34.48 1.18 -11.13
N GLN A 337 -34.84 2.46 -10.98
CA GLN A 337 -35.90 3.09 -11.78
C GLN A 337 -35.39 3.84 -13.01
N LEU A 338 -34.21 4.46 -12.95
CA LEU A 338 -33.71 5.30 -14.04
C LEU A 338 -33.51 4.50 -15.34
N THR A 339 -32.97 3.28 -15.25
CA THR A 339 -32.84 2.34 -16.36
C THR A 339 -34.20 1.93 -16.95
N GLN A 340 -35.18 1.64 -16.10
CA GLN A 340 -36.55 1.28 -16.52
C GLN A 340 -37.23 2.45 -17.23
N PHE A 341 -37.11 3.68 -16.71
CA PHE A 341 -37.69 4.87 -17.35
C PHE A 341 -37.06 5.17 -18.72
N LEU A 342 -35.74 5.03 -18.86
CA LEU A 342 -35.05 5.20 -20.15
C LEU A 342 -35.43 4.11 -21.16
N TYR A 343 -35.61 2.88 -20.70
CA TYR A 343 -36.09 1.78 -21.53
C TYR A 343 -37.52 2.03 -22.03
N GLU A 344 -38.42 2.45 -21.13
CA GLU A 344 -39.79 2.84 -21.42
C GLU A 344 -39.88 4.05 -22.37
N ASP A 345 -38.94 5.00 -22.29
CA ASP A 345 -38.86 6.16 -23.18
C ASP A 345 -38.15 5.87 -24.52
N GLY A 346 -37.79 4.60 -24.77
CA GLY A 346 -37.29 4.14 -26.07
C GLY A 346 -35.78 4.28 -26.30
N TYR A 347 -34.97 4.70 -25.31
CA TYR A 347 -33.51 4.80 -25.47
C TYR A 347 -32.84 3.46 -25.86
N ALA A 348 -33.48 2.33 -25.55
CA ALA A 348 -33.05 1.00 -25.94
C ALA A 348 -33.20 0.67 -27.45
N GLN A 349 -33.88 1.52 -28.24
CA GLN A 349 -34.12 1.25 -29.67
C GLN A 349 -32.91 1.57 -30.55
N SER A 350 -32.05 2.50 -30.14
CA SER A 350 -30.86 2.94 -30.87
C SER A 350 -29.55 2.37 -30.34
N GLY A 351 -29.58 1.63 -29.23
CA GLY A 351 -28.40 1.09 -28.56
C GLY A 351 -28.72 0.63 -27.14
N LEU A 352 -27.71 0.11 -26.45
CA LEU A 352 -27.82 -0.39 -25.07
C LEU A 352 -27.90 0.76 -24.05
N ILE A 353 -28.67 0.52 -22.99
CA ILE A 353 -28.66 1.32 -21.77
C ILE A 353 -27.65 0.67 -20.81
N GLY A 354 -26.48 1.29 -20.68
CA GLY A 354 -25.45 0.87 -19.74
C GLY A 354 -25.65 1.53 -18.38
N CYS A 355 -25.62 0.76 -17.28
CA CYS A 355 -25.57 1.31 -15.93
C CYS A 355 -24.35 0.79 -15.19
N THR A 356 -23.39 1.65 -14.89
CA THR A 356 -22.19 1.26 -14.15
C THR A 356 -22.41 1.28 -12.64
N GLN A 357 -21.58 0.54 -11.92
CA GLN A 357 -21.54 0.42 -10.47
C GLN A 357 -20.07 0.28 -10.02
N PRO A 358 -19.64 0.91 -8.92
CA PRO A 358 -18.31 0.69 -8.36
C PRO A 358 -18.14 -0.73 -7.77
N ARG A 359 -19.25 -1.40 -7.39
CA ARG A 359 -19.24 -2.66 -6.62
C ARG A 359 -19.87 -3.83 -7.38
N ARG A 360 -19.12 -4.94 -7.54
CA ARG A 360 -19.59 -6.19 -8.20
C ARG A 360 -20.94 -6.68 -7.66
N VAL A 361 -21.08 -6.77 -6.34
CA VAL A 361 -22.29 -7.30 -5.68
C VAL A 361 -23.51 -6.40 -5.96
N ALA A 362 -23.33 -5.09 -6.08
CA ALA A 362 -24.39 -4.15 -6.42
C ALA A 362 -24.85 -4.31 -7.87
N ALA A 363 -23.92 -4.45 -8.83
CA ALA A 363 -24.26 -4.72 -10.22
C ALA A 363 -25.11 -6.00 -10.37
N MET A 364 -24.72 -7.09 -9.69
CA MET A 364 -25.47 -8.36 -9.70
C MET A 364 -26.84 -8.24 -9.01
N SER A 365 -26.90 -7.65 -7.81
CA SER A 365 -28.13 -7.60 -7.02
C SER A 365 -29.16 -6.65 -7.61
N VAL A 366 -28.73 -5.52 -8.18
CA VAL A 366 -29.62 -4.57 -8.86
C VAL A 366 -30.10 -5.15 -10.20
N ALA A 367 -29.23 -5.77 -11.00
CA ALA A 367 -29.66 -6.42 -12.25
C ALA A 367 -30.71 -7.49 -12.00
N LYS A 368 -30.50 -8.34 -10.99
CA LYS A 368 -31.48 -9.33 -10.55
C LYS A 368 -32.78 -8.66 -10.07
N ARG A 369 -32.69 -7.64 -9.21
CA ARG A 369 -33.88 -6.94 -8.69
C ARG A 369 -34.69 -6.27 -9.80
N VAL A 370 -34.04 -5.69 -10.81
CA VAL A 370 -34.73 -5.06 -11.95
C VAL A 370 -35.27 -6.11 -12.92
N SER A 371 -34.62 -7.27 -13.10
CA SER A 371 -35.23 -8.37 -13.85
C SER A 371 -36.48 -8.91 -13.13
N GLU A 372 -36.47 -8.98 -11.80
CA GLU A 372 -37.64 -9.30 -10.98
C GLU A 372 -38.75 -8.22 -11.04
N GLU A 373 -38.41 -6.92 -11.01
CA GLU A 373 -39.38 -5.81 -11.15
C GLU A 373 -40.00 -5.69 -12.55
N MET A 374 -39.28 -6.13 -13.60
CA MET A 374 -39.76 -6.15 -14.99
C MET A 374 -40.36 -7.50 -15.41
N GLU A 375 -40.46 -8.47 -14.50
CA GLU A 375 -40.97 -9.84 -14.74
C GLU A 375 -40.22 -10.62 -15.84
N VAL A 376 -38.93 -10.30 -16.07
CA VAL A 376 -38.07 -10.93 -17.09
C VAL A 376 -36.99 -11.84 -16.48
N LYS A 377 -36.55 -12.83 -17.26
CA LYS A 377 -35.42 -13.68 -16.87
C LYS A 377 -34.10 -12.89 -16.95
N LEU A 378 -33.32 -12.95 -15.88
CA LEU A 378 -31.95 -12.41 -15.81
C LEU A 378 -31.07 -13.02 -16.91
N GLY A 379 -30.34 -12.18 -17.63
CA GLY A 379 -29.56 -12.53 -18.82
C GLY A 379 -30.34 -12.44 -20.15
N GLY A 380 -31.67 -12.29 -20.10
CA GLY A 380 -32.49 -11.85 -21.23
C GLY A 380 -32.42 -10.32 -21.38
N LEU A 381 -33.58 -9.66 -21.38
CA LEU A 381 -33.72 -8.20 -21.51
C LEU A 381 -32.85 -7.38 -20.54
N VAL A 382 -32.74 -7.86 -19.30
CA VAL A 382 -31.90 -7.27 -18.24
C VAL A 382 -30.76 -8.25 -17.94
N GLY A 383 -29.53 -7.79 -18.07
CA GLY A 383 -28.33 -8.59 -17.83
C GLY A 383 -27.26 -7.84 -17.03
N TYR A 384 -26.18 -8.53 -16.67
CA TYR A 384 -25.03 -7.90 -16.02
C TYR A 384 -23.67 -8.42 -16.54
N ALA A 385 -22.66 -7.56 -16.51
CA ALA A 385 -21.28 -7.92 -16.84
C ALA A 385 -20.28 -7.35 -15.82
N ILE A 386 -19.51 -8.21 -15.16
CA ILE A 386 -18.52 -7.84 -14.14
C ILE A 386 -17.19 -8.54 -14.40
N ARG A 387 -16.10 -8.09 -13.74
CA ARG A 387 -14.79 -8.75 -13.94
C ARG A 387 -14.88 -10.24 -13.62
N PHE A 388 -14.62 -11.05 -14.64
CA PHE A 388 -14.66 -12.50 -14.69
C PHE A 388 -16.05 -13.20 -14.73
N GLU A 389 -17.13 -12.47 -15.02
CA GLU A 389 -18.49 -13.05 -15.06
C GLU A 389 -19.42 -12.19 -15.93
N ASP A 390 -19.96 -12.76 -17.01
CA ASP A 390 -20.90 -12.07 -17.91
C ASP A 390 -22.22 -12.88 -18.03
N CYS A 391 -23.33 -12.20 -17.74
CA CYS A 391 -24.69 -12.70 -17.81
C CYS A 391 -25.52 -11.73 -18.68
N THR A 392 -25.12 -11.60 -19.94
CA THR A 392 -25.83 -10.87 -20.99
C THR A 392 -26.08 -11.76 -22.21
N SER A 393 -26.99 -11.33 -23.09
CA SER A 393 -27.31 -12.01 -24.35
C SER A 393 -27.58 -10.99 -25.46
N LYS A 394 -27.88 -11.47 -26.67
CA LYS A 394 -28.29 -10.62 -27.80
C LYS A 394 -29.64 -9.92 -27.59
N GLU A 395 -30.42 -10.35 -26.59
CA GLU A 395 -31.70 -9.75 -26.20
C GLU A 395 -31.55 -8.69 -25.09
N THR A 396 -30.36 -8.58 -24.47
CA THR A 396 -30.12 -7.62 -23.39
C THR A 396 -30.15 -6.19 -23.91
N ALA A 397 -31.07 -5.40 -23.36
CA ALA A 397 -31.20 -3.96 -23.63
C ALA A 397 -30.71 -3.10 -22.45
N ILE A 398 -30.88 -3.59 -21.22
CA ILE A 398 -30.40 -2.96 -19.99
C ILE A 398 -29.24 -3.78 -19.45
N LYS A 399 -28.03 -3.21 -19.44
CA LYS A 399 -26.80 -3.87 -19.00
C LYS A 399 -26.22 -3.18 -17.77
N TYR A 400 -26.32 -3.83 -16.62
CA TYR A 400 -25.61 -3.41 -15.41
C TYR A 400 -24.17 -3.90 -15.44
N MET A 401 -23.19 -3.08 -15.07
CA MET A 401 -21.79 -3.51 -15.11
C MET A 401 -20.91 -2.83 -14.07
N THR A 402 -19.74 -3.40 -13.79
CA THR A 402 -18.72 -2.65 -13.04
C THR A 402 -18.05 -1.61 -13.93
N ASP A 403 -17.65 -0.46 -13.37
CA ASP A 403 -16.92 0.60 -14.12
C ASP A 403 -15.74 0.04 -14.94
N GLY A 404 -14.94 -0.85 -14.34
CA GLY A 404 -13.81 -1.52 -14.97
C GLY A 404 -14.14 -2.54 -16.08
N VAL A 405 -15.42 -2.77 -16.40
CA VAL A 405 -15.88 -3.51 -17.59
C VAL A 405 -16.18 -2.53 -18.72
N LEU A 406 -16.96 -1.46 -18.49
CA LEU A 406 -17.17 -0.42 -19.51
C LEU A 406 -15.85 0.24 -19.93
N LEU A 407 -14.94 0.43 -18.97
CA LEU A 407 -13.59 0.92 -19.20
C LEU A 407 -12.77 -0.01 -20.11
N ARG A 408 -12.92 -1.34 -20.00
CA ARG A 408 -12.29 -2.30 -20.93
C ARG A 408 -12.98 -2.31 -22.30
N GLU A 409 -14.31 -2.18 -22.34
CA GLU A 409 -15.04 -2.06 -23.61
C GLU A 409 -14.58 -0.82 -24.39
N SER A 410 -14.26 0.29 -23.71
CA SER A 410 -13.68 1.49 -24.35
C SER A 410 -12.28 1.31 -24.96
N LEU A 411 -11.55 0.23 -24.62
CA LEU A 411 -10.29 -0.13 -25.31
C LEU A 411 -10.54 -0.71 -26.70
N ASN A 412 -11.61 -1.49 -26.84
CA ASN A 412 -11.99 -2.15 -28.08
C ASN A 412 -12.84 -1.22 -28.97
N GLU A 413 -13.69 -0.41 -28.35
CA GLU A 413 -14.66 0.48 -29.00
C GLU A 413 -14.54 1.90 -28.39
N PRO A 414 -13.58 2.72 -28.86
CA PRO A 414 -13.23 4.00 -28.23
C PRO A 414 -14.30 5.10 -28.33
N ASP A 415 -15.35 4.88 -29.13
CA ASP A 415 -16.55 5.73 -29.23
C ASP A 415 -17.79 5.10 -28.58
N LEU A 416 -17.68 3.90 -28.00
CA LEU A 416 -18.74 3.18 -27.27
C LEU A 416 -20.05 3.01 -28.08
N ASP A 417 -19.93 2.73 -29.38
CA ASP A 417 -21.03 2.75 -30.36
C ASP A 417 -22.22 1.85 -30.01
N ARG A 418 -22.02 0.78 -29.23
CA ARG A 418 -23.10 -0.09 -28.72
C ARG A 418 -24.08 0.63 -27.79
N TYR A 419 -23.69 1.74 -27.16
CA TYR A 419 -24.47 2.41 -26.12
C TYR A 419 -25.15 3.68 -26.65
N SER A 420 -26.42 3.85 -26.25
CA SER A 420 -27.23 5.06 -26.50
C SER A 420 -27.30 5.96 -25.26
N CYS A 421 -27.35 5.35 -24.07
CA CYS A 421 -27.31 6.04 -22.80
C CYS A 421 -26.41 5.29 -21.81
N ILE A 422 -25.57 6.04 -21.10
CA ILE A 422 -24.72 5.54 -20.01
C ILE A 422 -25.12 6.23 -18.71
N ILE A 423 -25.40 5.44 -17.68
CA ILE A 423 -25.57 5.90 -16.30
C ILE A 423 -24.29 5.56 -15.54
N MET A 424 -23.63 6.54 -14.94
CA MET A 424 -22.54 6.35 -13.98
C MET A 424 -23.10 6.53 -12.56
N ASP A 425 -23.39 5.43 -11.87
CA ASP A 425 -24.08 5.45 -10.58
C ASP A 425 -23.17 5.26 -9.37
N GLU A 426 -23.59 5.87 -8.26
CA GLU A 426 -22.82 6.12 -7.04
C GLU A 426 -21.42 6.68 -7.32
N ALA A 427 -21.30 7.55 -8.33
CA ALA A 427 -20.07 8.26 -8.70
C ALA A 427 -19.46 9.09 -7.54
N HIS A 428 -20.24 9.29 -6.47
CA HIS A 428 -19.80 9.87 -5.21
C HIS A 428 -18.81 8.99 -4.41
N GLU A 429 -18.69 7.68 -4.70
CA GLU A 429 -17.68 6.80 -4.09
C GLU A 429 -16.26 7.05 -4.65
N ARG A 430 -16.13 7.76 -5.79
CA ARG A 430 -14.87 8.25 -6.38
C ARG A 430 -13.77 7.17 -6.49
N ALA A 431 -14.15 6.00 -7.01
CA ALA A 431 -13.25 4.90 -7.29
C ALA A 431 -12.40 5.14 -8.56
N LEU A 432 -11.25 4.48 -8.63
CA LEU A 432 -10.20 4.71 -9.63
C LEU A 432 -10.74 4.54 -11.07
N ASN A 433 -11.49 3.47 -11.31
CA ASN A 433 -12.09 3.20 -12.62
C ASN A 433 -13.15 4.24 -13.00
N THR A 434 -13.93 4.74 -12.02
CA THR A 434 -14.99 5.74 -12.22
C THR A 434 -14.38 7.07 -12.69
N ASP A 435 -13.32 7.53 -12.04
CA ASP A 435 -12.64 8.80 -12.37
C ASP A 435 -11.99 8.78 -13.76
N VAL A 436 -11.34 7.67 -14.12
CA VAL A 436 -10.77 7.46 -15.47
C VAL A 436 -11.88 7.43 -16.52
N LEU A 437 -12.96 6.69 -16.25
CA LEU A 437 -14.11 6.57 -17.14
C LEU A 437 -14.82 7.92 -17.36
N MET A 438 -14.92 8.79 -16.34
CA MET A 438 -15.46 10.15 -16.50
C MET A 438 -14.62 10.98 -17.48
N GLY A 439 -13.29 10.96 -17.35
CA GLY A 439 -12.39 11.69 -18.27
C GLY A 439 -12.42 11.15 -19.70
N LEU A 440 -12.61 9.84 -19.88
CA LEU A 440 -12.77 9.23 -21.20
C LEU A 440 -14.13 9.55 -21.83
N ILE A 441 -15.24 9.36 -21.11
CA ILE A 441 -16.58 9.67 -21.62
C ILE A 441 -16.70 11.17 -21.94
N LYS A 442 -16.08 12.08 -21.18
CA LYS A 442 -15.99 13.50 -21.54
C LYS A 442 -15.37 13.72 -22.94
N LYS A 443 -14.34 12.95 -23.30
CA LYS A 443 -13.73 12.98 -24.65
C LYS A 443 -14.60 12.29 -25.72
N VAL A 444 -15.43 11.31 -25.37
CA VAL A 444 -16.42 10.68 -26.28
C VAL A 444 -17.60 11.60 -26.56
N LEU A 445 -18.20 12.22 -25.54
CA LEU A 445 -19.35 13.14 -25.65
C LEU A 445 -19.08 14.37 -26.52
N ALA A 446 -17.81 14.78 -26.64
CA ALA A 446 -17.38 15.83 -27.56
C ALA A 446 -17.51 15.42 -29.04
N ARG A 447 -17.42 14.11 -29.35
CA ARG A 447 -17.51 13.51 -30.69
C ARG A 447 -18.93 13.01 -30.98
N ARG A 448 -19.50 12.21 -30.07
CA ARG A 448 -20.86 11.65 -30.15
C ARG A 448 -21.87 12.49 -29.37
N ARG A 449 -22.74 13.20 -30.09
CA ARG A 449 -23.83 14.06 -29.55
C ARG A 449 -25.15 13.33 -29.33
N ASP A 450 -25.27 12.17 -29.93
CA ASP A 450 -26.33 11.17 -29.75
C ASP A 450 -26.26 10.47 -28.39
N LEU A 451 -25.04 10.21 -27.90
CA LEU A 451 -24.79 9.56 -26.61
C LEU A 451 -25.24 10.45 -25.44
N LYS A 452 -26.14 9.92 -24.61
CA LYS A 452 -26.55 10.52 -23.33
C LYS A 452 -25.69 10.00 -22.17
N LEU A 453 -25.30 10.90 -21.27
CA LEU A 453 -24.68 10.56 -19.99
C LEU A 453 -25.55 11.03 -18.81
N ILE A 454 -25.77 10.16 -17.84
CA ILE A 454 -26.36 10.52 -16.56
C ILE A 454 -25.40 10.15 -15.43
N VAL A 455 -25.10 11.09 -14.54
CA VAL A 455 -24.24 10.87 -13.38
C VAL A 455 -25.09 10.91 -12.12
N THR A 456 -25.26 9.79 -11.43
CA THR A 456 -26.08 9.71 -10.22
C THR A 456 -25.23 9.79 -8.94
N SER A 457 -25.67 10.63 -8.00
CA SER A 457 -25.00 10.89 -6.72
C SER A 457 -25.96 10.76 -5.53
N ALA A 458 -25.45 10.28 -4.40
CA ALA A 458 -26.15 10.32 -3.11
C ALA A 458 -25.82 11.57 -2.27
N THR A 459 -24.90 12.44 -2.73
CA THR A 459 -24.40 13.59 -1.98
C THR A 459 -24.73 14.92 -2.65
N MET A 460 -24.93 15.97 -1.84
CA MET A 460 -25.33 17.32 -2.30
C MET A 460 -24.22 18.14 -2.98
N ASN A 461 -23.01 17.60 -3.12
CA ASN A 461 -21.89 18.30 -3.79
C ASN A 461 -21.82 17.90 -5.27
N SER A 462 -22.92 18.15 -5.98
CA SER A 462 -23.11 17.92 -7.41
C SER A 462 -22.41 18.97 -8.29
N ASP A 463 -22.22 20.18 -7.77
CA ASP A 463 -21.53 21.31 -8.41
C ASP A 463 -20.16 20.93 -9.02
N ARG A 464 -19.36 20.10 -8.34
CA ARG A 464 -18.09 19.59 -8.88
C ARG A 464 -18.28 18.78 -10.18
N PHE A 465 -19.29 17.90 -10.21
CA PHE A 465 -19.64 17.12 -11.40
C PHE A 465 -20.19 18.04 -12.50
N SER A 466 -21.00 19.05 -12.13
CA SER A 466 -21.57 20.01 -13.09
C SER A 466 -20.48 20.79 -13.80
N ARG A 467 -19.55 21.39 -13.03
CA ARG A 467 -18.39 22.11 -13.56
C ARG A 467 -17.50 21.24 -14.44
N PHE A 468 -17.24 19.99 -14.04
CA PHE A 468 -16.41 19.06 -14.82
C PHE A 468 -16.99 18.78 -16.22
N TYR A 469 -18.31 18.64 -16.34
CA TYR A 469 -19.03 18.47 -17.60
C TYR A 469 -19.50 19.79 -18.25
N GLY A 470 -18.95 20.94 -17.84
CA GLY A 470 -19.16 22.23 -18.51
C GLY A 470 -20.45 22.98 -18.12
N GLY A 471 -20.97 22.74 -16.91
CA GLY A 471 -22.22 23.32 -16.42
C GLY A 471 -23.44 22.44 -16.65
N ALA A 472 -23.28 21.11 -16.61
CA ALA A 472 -24.39 20.17 -16.79
C ALA A 472 -25.48 20.36 -15.71
N PRO A 473 -26.78 20.33 -16.06
CA PRO A 473 -27.86 20.58 -15.13
C PRO A 473 -27.96 19.52 -14.03
N GLU A 474 -28.33 19.99 -12.84
CA GLU A 474 -28.53 19.19 -11.64
C GLU A 474 -30.02 18.97 -11.39
N PHE A 475 -30.44 17.72 -11.23
CA PHE A 475 -31.81 17.31 -10.97
C PHE A 475 -31.90 16.64 -9.60
N PHE A 476 -32.77 17.13 -8.73
CA PHE A 476 -32.88 16.68 -7.34
C PHE A 476 -34.12 15.81 -7.15
N ILE A 477 -33.93 14.50 -7.01
CA ILE A 477 -35.02 13.58 -6.64
C ILE A 477 -35.33 13.78 -5.16
N PRO A 478 -36.59 14.10 -4.78
CA PRO A 478 -36.94 14.39 -3.40
C PRO A 478 -36.69 13.19 -2.48
N GLY A 479 -36.16 13.49 -1.29
CA GLY A 479 -35.84 12.51 -0.27
C GLY A 479 -37.07 11.90 0.42
N ARG A 480 -36.84 10.84 1.18
CA ARG A 480 -37.82 10.25 2.10
C ARG A 480 -37.25 9.94 3.49
N THR A 481 -36.02 10.37 3.78
CA THR A 481 -35.50 10.27 5.15
C THR A 481 -36.35 11.11 6.09
N PHE A 482 -36.78 10.50 7.18
CA PHE A 482 -37.24 11.20 8.36
C PHE A 482 -36.07 12.00 8.98
N PRO A 483 -36.35 13.07 9.77
CA PRO A 483 -35.31 13.83 10.44
C PRO A 483 -34.47 12.94 11.37
N VAL A 484 -33.18 13.26 11.46
CA VAL A 484 -32.23 12.63 12.38
C VAL A 484 -31.68 13.70 13.30
N ASP A 485 -31.83 13.49 14.61
CA ASP A 485 -31.19 14.30 15.65
C ASP A 485 -29.71 13.92 15.73
N ILE A 486 -28.80 14.89 15.60
CA ILE A 486 -27.35 14.66 15.56
C ILE A 486 -26.72 15.21 16.84
N GLN A 487 -26.13 14.32 17.62
CA GLN A 487 -25.52 14.63 18.91
C GLN A 487 -24.01 14.38 18.85
N TYR A 488 -23.22 15.44 19.00
CA TYR A 488 -21.76 15.39 19.05
C TYR A 488 -21.24 15.20 20.49
N SER A 489 -20.08 14.57 20.62
CA SER A 489 -19.39 14.52 21.91
C SER A 489 -18.94 15.91 22.35
N ARG A 490 -19.00 16.19 23.65
CA ARG A 490 -18.51 17.44 24.25
C ARG A 490 -16.99 17.52 24.35
N THR A 491 -16.32 16.37 24.32
CA THR A 491 -14.87 16.23 24.45
C THR A 491 -14.35 15.24 23.40
N PRO A 492 -13.13 15.42 22.88
CA PRO A 492 -12.50 14.42 22.03
C PRO A 492 -12.41 13.06 22.73
N CYS A 493 -12.72 11.96 22.03
CA CYS A 493 -12.74 10.61 22.60
C CYS A 493 -11.46 9.84 22.23
N GLU A 494 -10.52 9.72 23.17
CA GLU A 494 -9.26 8.99 22.94
C GLU A 494 -9.50 7.50 22.58
N ASP A 495 -10.36 6.81 23.33
CA ASP A 495 -10.77 5.43 23.04
C ASP A 495 -12.20 5.38 22.51
N TYR A 496 -12.31 5.31 21.18
CA TYR A 496 -13.58 5.25 20.46
C TYR A 496 -14.33 3.92 20.67
N VAL A 497 -13.64 2.81 20.98
CA VAL A 497 -14.28 1.51 21.23
C VAL A 497 -14.97 1.52 22.58
N ASP A 498 -14.27 1.89 23.65
CA ASP A 498 -14.87 1.99 24.98
C ASP A 498 -16.02 3.01 25.02
N SER A 499 -15.84 4.16 24.35
CA SER A 499 -16.87 5.19 24.22
C SER A 499 -18.11 4.69 23.47
N ALA A 500 -17.94 3.92 22.39
CA ALA A 500 -19.05 3.33 21.65
C ALA A 500 -19.80 2.28 22.49
N VAL A 501 -19.10 1.39 23.19
CA VAL A 501 -19.71 0.39 24.06
C VAL A 501 -20.56 1.06 25.15
N LYS A 502 -20.02 2.11 25.80
CA LYS A 502 -20.77 2.93 26.77
C LYS A 502 -22.01 3.56 26.14
N GLN A 503 -21.89 4.14 24.95
CA GLN A 503 -23.01 4.78 24.25
C GLN A 503 -24.09 3.77 23.82
N VAL A 504 -23.71 2.59 23.34
CA VAL A 504 -24.64 1.50 22.98
C VAL A 504 -25.48 1.06 24.18
N LEU A 505 -24.83 0.83 25.34
CA LEU A 505 -25.53 0.44 26.57
C LEU A 505 -26.44 1.57 27.08
N ALA A 506 -25.99 2.83 27.01
CA ALA A 506 -26.81 3.99 27.35
C ALA A 506 -28.05 4.11 26.44
N ILE A 507 -27.92 3.89 25.13
CA ILE A 507 -29.05 3.88 24.18
C ILE A 507 -30.01 2.73 24.48
N HIS A 508 -29.47 1.53 24.74
CA HIS A 508 -30.26 0.32 25.00
C HIS A 508 -31.14 0.44 26.27
N VAL A 509 -30.60 1.03 27.33
CA VAL A 509 -31.31 1.23 28.61
C VAL A 509 -32.22 2.47 28.60
N SER A 510 -31.81 3.58 27.98
CA SER A 510 -32.52 4.87 28.10
C SER A 510 -33.46 5.25 26.95
N GLN A 511 -33.27 4.71 25.74
CA GLN A 511 -34.02 5.15 24.56
C GLN A 511 -35.14 4.15 24.18
N PRO A 512 -36.26 4.63 23.57
CA PRO A 512 -37.34 3.77 23.06
C PRO A 512 -36.89 2.69 22.06
N ALA A 513 -37.83 1.81 21.69
CA ALA A 513 -37.60 0.74 20.71
C ALA A 513 -37.03 1.25 19.37
N GLY A 514 -36.12 0.47 18.78
CA GLY A 514 -35.40 0.78 17.55
C GLY A 514 -34.00 0.16 17.59
N ASP A 515 -33.54 -0.37 16.47
CA ASP A 515 -32.26 -1.06 16.38
C ASP A 515 -31.10 -0.06 16.26
N ILE A 516 -29.91 -0.50 16.72
CA ILE A 516 -28.70 0.31 16.82
C ILE A 516 -27.67 -0.14 15.77
N LEU A 517 -27.10 0.79 15.02
CA LEU A 517 -25.99 0.57 14.09
C LEU A 517 -24.74 1.31 14.58
N VAL A 518 -23.66 0.57 14.81
CA VAL A 518 -22.37 1.08 15.32
C VAL A 518 -21.33 1.01 14.21
N PHE A 519 -20.66 2.12 13.89
CA PHE A 519 -19.59 2.16 12.91
C PHE A 519 -18.21 2.02 13.56
N MET A 520 -17.44 1.01 13.13
CA MET A 520 -16.12 0.62 13.62
C MET A 520 -15.11 0.46 12.48
N THR A 521 -13.80 0.47 12.80
CA THR A 521 -12.75 0.59 11.76
C THR A 521 -12.42 -0.72 11.04
N GLY A 522 -12.61 -1.88 11.67
CA GLY A 522 -12.31 -3.19 11.10
C GLY A 522 -12.72 -4.36 12.00
N GLN A 523 -12.41 -5.59 11.56
CA GLN A 523 -12.82 -6.84 12.21
C GLN A 523 -12.49 -6.91 13.71
N GLU A 524 -11.26 -6.57 14.09
CA GLU A 524 -10.79 -6.68 15.49
C GLU A 524 -11.55 -5.73 16.42
N ASP A 525 -11.67 -4.45 16.04
CA ASP A 525 -12.50 -3.45 16.71
C ASP A 525 -13.94 -3.96 16.87
N ILE A 526 -14.49 -4.61 15.83
CA ILE A 526 -15.87 -5.15 15.81
C ILE A 526 -16.02 -6.33 16.77
N GLU A 527 -15.13 -7.33 16.70
CA GLU A 527 -15.16 -8.52 17.56
C GLU A 527 -15.03 -8.11 19.04
N ILE A 528 -14.08 -7.24 19.36
CA ILE A 528 -13.86 -6.73 20.73
C ILE A 528 -15.01 -5.82 21.19
N THR A 529 -15.61 -5.00 20.31
CA THR A 529 -16.83 -4.25 20.65
C THR A 529 -17.98 -5.19 21.02
N CYS A 530 -18.19 -6.27 20.26
CA CYS A 530 -19.24 -7.25 20.54
C CYS A 530 -19.01 -7.95 21.89
N GLU A 531 -17.79 -8.43 22.14
CA GLU A 531 -17.38 -9.02 23.42
C GLU A 531 -17.61 -8.06 24.60
N LEU A 532 -17.18 -6.81 24.49
CA LEU A 532 -17.31 -5.80 25.55
C LEU A 532 -18.77 -5.38 25.82
N VAL A 533 -19.63 -5.34 24.78
CA VAL A 533 -21.07 -5.13 24.98
C VAL A 533 -21.67 -6.32 25.73
N GLU A 534 -21.31 -7.55 25.39
CA GLU A 534 -21.84 -8.75 26.07
C GLU A 534 -21.32 -8.88 27.52
N GLU A 535 -20.03 -8.66 27.75
CA GLU A 535 -19.42 -8.63 29.09
C GLU A 535 -20.11 -7.60 29.99
N ARG A 536 -20.32 -6.38 29.51
CA ARG A 536 -20.95 -5.30 30.30
C ARG A 536 -22.46 -5.47 30.43
N LEU A 537 -23.13 -6.12 29.48
CA LEU A 537 -24.55 -6.47 29.61
C LEU A 537 -24.76 -7.48 30.75
N LYS A 538 -23.85 -8.44 30.94
CA LYS A 538 -23.87 -9.41 32.05
C LYS A 538 -23.63 -8.78 33.43
N LEU A 539 -23.10 -7.57 33.49
CA LEU A 539 -22.90 -6.80 34.74
C LEU A 539 -24.10 -5.92 35.12
N LEU A 540 -25.15 -5.86 34.29
CA LEU A 540 -26.38 -5.14 34.59
C LEU A 540 -27.41 -6.07 35.24
N ASN A 541 -28.18 -5.54 36.20
CA ASN A 541 -29.30 -6.26 36.81
C ASN A 541 -30.50 -6.24 35.85
N ASP A 542 -30.92 -7.43 35.40
CA ASP A 542 -32.07 -7.69 34.49
C ASP A 542 -32.22 -6.71 33.30
N PRO A 543 -31.20 -6.59 32.43
CA PRO A 543 -31.27 -5.69 31.27
C PRO A 543 -32.21 -6.26 30.18
N PRO A 544 -32.87 -5.40 29.38
CA PRO A 544 -33.63 -5.86 28.22
C PRO A 544 -32.78 -6.71 27.26
N LYS A 545 -33.41 -7.69 26.60
CA LYS A 545 -32.68 -8.62 25.73
C LYS A 545 -32.07 -7.90 24.52
N LEU A 546 -30.80 -8.21 24.24
CA LEU A 546 -30.01 -7.59 23.18
C LEU A 546 -29.42 -8.67 22.27
N SER A 547 -29.58 -8.50 20.96
CA SER A 547 -28.95 -9.34 19.93
C SER A 547 -27.78 -8.58 19.31
N ILE A 548 -26.57 -9.08 19.50
CA ILE A 548 -25.33 -8.45 19.06
C ILE A 548 -24.87 -9.15 17.77
N LEU A 549 -24.71 -8.41 16.67
CA LEU A 549 -24.36 -8.96 15.35
C LEU A 549 -23.19 -8.18 14.71
N PRO A 550 -22.02 -8.81 14.51
CA PRO A 550 -20.93 -8.19 13.77
C PRO A 550 -21.20 -8.21 12.25
N ILE A 551 -20.67 -7.24 11.51
CA ILE A 551 -20.55 -7.29 10.05
C ILE A 551 -19.26 -6.63 9.52
N TYR A 552 -18.43 -7.44 8.86
CA TYR A 552 -17.25 -6.99 8.10
C TYR A 552 -17.06 -7.83 6.84
N SER A 553 -16.35 -7.27 5.84
CA SER A 553 -16.32 -7.76 4.46
C SER A 553 -15.81 -9.21 4.27
N GLN A 554 -15.05 -9.75 5.22
CA GLN A 554 -14.54 -11.13 5.17
C GLN A 554 -15.52 -12.17 5.76
N MET A 555 -16.62 -11.77 6.40
CA MET A 555 -17.55 -12.72 7.01
C MET A 555 -18.25 -13.61 5.97
N PRO A 556 -18.51 -14.90 6.29
CA PRO A 556 -19.35 -15.77 5.47
C PRO A 556 -20.70 -15.14 5.14
N ALA A 557 -21.13 -15.25 3.88
CA ALA A 557 -22.37 -14.63 3.38
C ALA A 557 -23.63 -15.06 4.15
N ASP A 558 -23.66 -16.28 4.67
CA ASP A 558 -24.77 -16.80 5.47
C ASP A 558 -24.83 -16.19 6.89
N LEU A 559 -23.70 -15.68 7.41
CA LEU A 559 -23.68 -14.86 8.62
C LEU A 559 -24.02 -13.40 8.32
N GLN A 560 -23.58 -12.86 7.17
CA GLN A 560 -24.01 -11.54 6.71
C GLN A 560 -25.54 -11.48 6.51
N ALA A 561 -26.18 -12.57 6.07
CA ALA A 561 -27.63 -12.63 5.89
C ALA A 561 -28.43 -12.40 7.19
N LYS A 562 -27.91 -12.84 8.35
CA LYS A 562 -28.59 -12.74 9.66
C LYS A 562 -28.93 -11.32 10.08
N ILE A 563 -28.21 -10.30 9.58
CA ILE A 563 -28.49 -8.89 9.91
C ILE A 563 -29.89 -8.45 9.44
N PHE A 564 -30.39 -9.06 8.35
CA PHE A 564 -31.68 -8.74 7.72
C PHE A 564 -32.84 -9.53 8.34
N GLU A 565 -32.54 -10.57 9.12
CA GLU A 565 -33.54 -11.30 9.91
C GLU A 565 -34.06 -10.35 11.02
N LYS A 566 -35.36 -10.40 11.30
CA LYS A 566 -35.95 -9.52 12.32
C LYS A 566 -35.62 -10.03 13.71
N ALA A 567 -35.34 -9.12 14.63
CA ALA A 567 -35.19 -9.46 16.04
C ALA A 567 -36.50 -10.07 16.58
N ALA A 568 -36.38 -11.00 17.53
CA ALA A 568 -37.55 -11.58 18.19
C ALA A 568 -38.31 -10.51 18.99
N PRO A 569 -39.65 -10.64 19.19
CA PRO A 569 -40.44 -9.66 19.93
C PRO A 569 -39.84 -9.35 21.31
N GLY A 570 -39.62 -8.07 21.61
CA GLY A 570 -38.99 -7.60 22.85
C GLY A 570 -37.46 -7.65 22.89
N VAL A 571 -36.78 -8.06 21.81
CA VAL A 571 -35.32 -8.04 21.69
C VAL A 571 -34.89 -6.87 20.79
N ARG A 572 -33.91 -6.07 21.23
CA ARG A 572 -33.27 -5.03 20.39
C ARG A 572 -32.07 -5.62 19.65
N LYS A 573 -31.79 -5.17 18.42
CA LYS A 573 -30.55 -5.51 17.70
C LYS A 573 -29.50 -4.41 17.84
N VAL A 574 -28.25 -4.82 18.02
CA VAL A 574 -27.05 -4.01 17.82
C VAL A 574 -26.26 -4.64 16.68
N ILE A 575 -26.04 -3.89 15.61
CA ILE A 575 -25.15 -4.27 14.52
C ILE A 575 -23.87 -3.47 14.64
N VAL A 576 -22.72 -4.13 14.72
CA VAL A 576 -21.40 -3.49 14.75
C VAL A 576 -20.72 -3.71 13.40
N ALA A 577 -20.51 -2.63 12.65
CA ALA A 577 -20.28 -2.66 11.22
C ALA A 577 -19.06 -1.84 10.78
N THR A 578 -18.43 -2.24 9.67
CA THR A 578 -17.54 -1.32 8.91
C THR A 578 -18.36 -0.38 8.01
N ASN A 579 -17.66 0.40 7.17
CA ASN A 579 -18.23 1.15 6.05
C ASN A 579 -19.05 0.31 5.03
N ILE A 580 -19.09 -1.02 5.15
CA ILE A 580 -20.03 -1.88 4.39
C ILE A 580 -21.50 -1.44 4.57
N ALA A 581 -21.87 -0.96 5.77
CA ALA A 581 -23.21 -0.46 6.06
C ALA A 581 -23.45 0.99 5.58
N GLU A 582 -22.41 1.71 5.17
CA GLU A 582 -22.43 3.17 4.93
C GLU A 582 -23.08 3.57 3.59
N THR A 583 -22.92 2.77 2.53
CA THR A 583 -23.58 3.00 1.22
C THR A 583 -24.55 1.87 0.88
N SER A 584 -24.03 0.69 0.51
CA SER A 584 -24.77 -0.39 -0.18
C SER A 584 -25.80 -1.17 0.65
N LEU A 585 -25.83 -1.03 1.98
CA LEU A 585 -26.65 -1.90 2.85
C LEU A 585 -27.90 -1.21 3.40
N THR A 586 -29.07 -1.80 3.18
CA THR A 586 -30.35 -1.39 3.78
C THR A 586 -30.79 -2.40 4.83
N VAL A 587 -30.52 -2.10 6.10
CA VAL A 587 -31.10 -2.83 7.23
C VAL A 587 -32.35 -2.08 7.70
N ASP A 588 -33.49 -2.75 7.71
CA ASP A 588 -34.75 -2.22 8.25
C ASP A 588 -34.69 -2.16 9.78
N GLY A 589 -35.31 -1.13 10.38
CA GLY A 589 -35.48 -1.00 11.84
C GLY A 589 -34.39 -0.21 12.57
N ILE A 590 -33.31 0.19 11.87
CA ILE A 590 -32.28 1.08 12.45
C ILE A 590 -32.89 2.45 12.74
N MET A 591 -32.83 2.86 14.00
CA MET A 591 -33.29 4.17 14.50
C MET A 591 -32.19 4.93 15.24
N TYR A 592 -31.13 4.22 15.68
CA TYR A 592 -29.99 4.81 16.38
C TYR A 592 -28.69 4.48 15.65
N VAL A 593 -27.85 5.49 15.43
CA VAL A 593 -26.49 5.33 14.89
C VAL A 593 -25.48 5.77 15.95
N VAL A 594 -24.39 5.03 16.10
CA VAL A 594 -23.21 5.41 16.88
C VAL A 594 -22.02 5.40 15.92
N ASP A 595 -21.40 6.57 15.70
CA ASP A 595 -20.28 6.72 14.77
C ASP A 595 -18.98 7.07 15.49
N ALA A 596 -17.99 6.19 15.38
CA ALA A 596 -16.65 6.41 15.89
C ALA A 596 -15.88 7.51 15.11
N GLY A 597 -16.35 7.94 13.94
CA GLY A 597 -15.69 8.98 13.13
C GLY A 597 -14.45 8.50 12.37
N PHE A 598 -14.16 7.19 12.39
CA PHE A 598 -12.98 6.59 11.77
C PHE A 598 -13.31 5.58 10.66
N SER A 599 -12.33 5.29 9.82
CA SER A 599 -12.33 4.20 8.84
C SER A 599 -10.90 3.73 8.51
N LYS A 600 -10.74 2.48 8.06
CA LYS A 600 -9.48 2.02 7.45
C LYS A 600 -9.48 2.37 5.97
N LEU A 601 -8.54 3.20 5.53
CA LEU A 601 -8.31 3.55 4.13
C LEU A 601 -7.03 2.90 3.61
N LYS A 602 -7.07 2.47 2.35
CA LYS A 602 -5.87 2.04 1.61
C LYS A 602 -5.14 3.28 1.10
N VAL A 603 -3.85 3.39 1.42
CA VAL A 603 -2.98 4.52 1.07
C VAL A 603 -1.67 3.97 0.52
N TYR A 604 -1.37 4.26 -0.74
CA TYR A 604 -0.12 3.92 -1.41
C TYR A 604 0.97 4.93 -1.07
N ASN A 605 2.15 4.44 -0.69
CA ASN A 605 3.35 5.25 -0.51
C ASN A 605 4.28 5.08 -1.72
N PRO A 606 4.36 6.07 -2.65
CA PRO A 606 5.12 5.95 -3.88
C PRO A 606 6.65 5.94 -3.69
N ARG A 607 7.16 6.26 -2.48
CA ARG A 607 8.59 6.24 -2.16
C ARG A 607 9.07 4.89 -1.64
N MET A 608 8.19 4.16 -0.97
CA MET A 608 8.47 2.80 -0.48
C MET A 608 7.89 1.72 -1.42
N GLY A 609 7.05 2.11 -2.39
CA GLY A 609 6.45 1.21 -3.38
C GLY A 609 5.37 0.29 -2.80
N MET A 610 4.72 0.70 -1.71
CA MET A 610 3.90 -0.18 -0.86
C MET A 610 2.52 0.39 -0.57
N ASP A 611 1.57 -0.51 -0.31
CA ASP A 611 0.22 -0.17 0.13
C ASP A 611 0.08 -0.34 1.65
N ALA A 612 -0.45 0.67 2.32
CA ALA A 612 -0.74 0.65 3.76
C ALA A 612 -2.25 0.74 4.02
N LEU A 613 -2.75 -0.02 5.00
CA LEU A 613 -4.11 0.13 5.53
C LEU A 613 -4.08 0.96 6.81
N GLN A 614 -4.32 2.26 6.68
CA GLN A 614 -4.23 3.23 7.78
C GLN A 614 -5.62 3.55 8.35
N ILE A 615 -5.73 3.62 9.68
CA ILE A 615 -6.92 4.19 10.32
C ILE A 615 -6.87 5.70 10.14
N THR A 616 -7.97 6.29 9.67
CA THR A 616 -8.08 7.71 9.32
C THR A 616 -9.44 8.25 9.75
N PRO A 617 -9.56 9.56 10.07
CA PRO A 617 -10.85 10.21 10.24
C PRO A 617 -11.66 10.18 8.94
N ILE A 618 -12.98 10.07 9.05
CA ILE A 618 -13.88 10.07 7.89
C ILE A 618 -14.12 11.49 7.36
N SER A 619 -14.72 11.62 6.17
CA SER A 619 -15.19 12.93 5.70
C SER A 619 -16.55 13.31 6.27
N GLN A 620 -16.88 14.60 6.25
CA GLN A 620 -18.20 15.14 6.58
C GLN A 620 -19.31 14.46 5.76
N ALA A 621 -19.05 14.16 4.48
CA ALA A 621 -19.97 13.42 3.62
C ALA A 621 -20.20 11.98 4.13
N ASN A 622 -19.15 11.28 4.55
CA ASN A 622 -19.26 9.92 5.11
C ASN A 622 -20.10 9.93 6.41
N ALA A 623 -19.77 10.81 7.35
CA ALA A 623 -20.51 10.99 8.60
C ALA A 623 -22.00 11.31 8.36
N SER A 624 -22.29 12.17 7.37
CA SER A 624 -23.66 12.50 6.97
C SER A 624 -24.42 11.29 6.41
N GLN A 625 -23.75 10.42 5.63
CA GLN A 625 -24.35 9.17 5.15
C GLN A 625 -24.57 8.14 6.24
N ARG A 626 -23.66 8.07 7.24
CA ARG A 626 -23.78 7.23 8.44
C ARG A 626 -24.97 7.66 9.29
N ALA A 627 -25.06 8.94 9.65
CA ALA A 627 -26.20 9.52 10.36
C ALA A 627 -27.52 9.28 9.61
N GLY A 628 -27.51 9.45 8.28
CA GLY A 628 -28.66 9.19 7.41
C GLY A 628 -29.17 7.74 7.41
N ARG A 629 -28.46 6.76 7.98
CA ARG A 629 -28.96 5.40 8.19
C ARG A 629 -30.09 5.34 9.22
N ALA A 630 -30.06 6.20 10.24
CA ALA A 630 -31.08 6.27 11.30
C ALA A 630 -32.43 6.80 10.80
N GLY A 631 -32.43 7.71 9.81
CA GLY A 631 -33.65 8.37 9.30
C GLY A 631 -34.43 7.57 8.28
N ARG A 632 -34.15 6.26 8.10
CA ARG A 632 -34.70 5.46 6.98
C ARG A 632 -36.09 4.89 7.22
N THR A 633 -36.40 4.46 8.44
CA THR A 633 -37.69 3.84 8.78
C THR A 633 -38.58 4.71 9.66
N GLY A 634 -38.00 5.65 10.39
CA GLY A 634 -38.69 6.64 11.22
C GLY A 634 -37.70 7.73 11.68
N PRO A 635 -38.16 8.72 12.47
CA PRO A 635 -37.28 9.75 13.03
C PRO A 635 -36.22 9.14 13.95
N GLY A 636 -34.93 9.37 13.63
CA GLY A 636 -33.81 8.68 14.27
C GLY A 636 -32.87 9.59 15.05
N LYS A 637 -31.82 9.01 15.65
CA LYS A 637 -30.71 9.75 16.28
C LYS A 637 -29.35 9.23 15.82
N SER A 638 -28.39 10.13 15.64
CA SER A 638 -26.98 9.82 15.39
C SER A 638 -26.12 10.39 16.52
N PHE A 639 -25.33 9.52 17.15
CA PHE A 639 -24.39 9.87 18.21
C PHE A 639 -22.97 9.81 17.66
N HIS A 640 -22.35 10.96 17.49
CA HIS A 640 -20.99 11.11 16.97
C HIS A 640 -19.99 11.15 18.13
N LEU A 641 -19.04 10.22 18.17
CA LEU A 641 -18.02 10.12 19.22
C LEU A 641 -16.84 11.09 19.00
N PHE A 642 -17.13 12.23 18.38
CA PHE A 642 -16.21 13.31 18.04
C PHE A 642 -16.92 14.65 18.21
N THR A 643 -16.15 15.73 18.35
CA THR A 643 -16.69 17.07 18.64
C THR A 643 -17.24 17.75 17.37
N GLU A 644 -18.13 18.73 17.56
CA GLU A 644 -18.63 19.54 16.45
C GLU A 644 -17.52 20.40 15.80
N ALA A 645 -16.49 20.77 16.58
CA ALA A 645 -15.30 21.45 16.08
C ALA A 645 -14.47 20.52 15.16
N ALA A 646 -14.14 19.31 15.62
CA ALA A 646 -13.43 18.32 14.81
C ALA A 646 -14.16 18.04 13.48
N PHE A 647 -15.48 17.91 13.52
CA PHE A 647 -16.31 17.72 12.33
C PHE A 647 -16.20 18.87 11.31
N LYS A 648 -16.02 20.13 11.75
CA LYS A 648 -15.91 21.29 10.84
C LYS A 648 -14.48 21.51 10.36
N ASP A 649 -13.52 21.44 11.27
CA ASP A 649 -12.17 21.96 11.06
C ASP A 649 -11.12 20.87 10.80
N GLU A 650 -11.25 19.69 11.41
CA GLU A 650 -10.31 18.56 11.22
C GLU A 650 -10.73 17.65 10.05
N PHE A 651 -12.04 17.44 9.85
CA PHE A 651 -12.53 16.52 8.81
C PHE A 651 -12.37 17.13 7.41
N TYR A 652 -12.18 16.28 6.40
CA TYR A 652 -12.37 16.67 5.00
C TYR A 652 -13.87 16.76 4.66
N ILE A 653 -14.25 17.64 3.72
CA ILE A 653 -15.65 17.79 3.28
C ILE A 653 -16.13 16.54 2.53
N GLN A 654 -15.27 15.96 1.70
CA GLN A 654 -15.51 14.73 0.92
C GLN A 654 -14.37 13.74 1.13
N THR A 655 -14.63 12.46 0.85
CA THR A 655 -13.58 11.42 0.82
C THR A 655 -12.55 11.76 -0.27
N ILE A 656 -11.26 11.60 0.03
CA ILE A 656 -10.18 11.73 -0.97
C ILE A 656 -10.44 10.70 -2.10
N PRO A 657 -10.42 11.09 -3.39
CA PRO A 657 -10.60 10.17 -4.51
C PRO A 657 -9.56 9.05 -4.54
N GLU A 658 -9.95 7.86 -5.00
CA GLU A 658 -9.06 6.69 -5.02
C GLU A 658 -7.81 6.92 -5.89
N ILE A 659 -7.97 7.62 -7.02
CA ILE A 659 -6.90 7.98 -7.95
C ILE A 659 -5.76 8.78 -7.31
N GLN A 660 -5.99 9.48 -6.19
CA GLN A 660 -4.95 10.24 -5.48
C GLN A 660 -4.21 9.43 -4.41
N ARG A 661 -4.63 8.20 -4.11
CA ARG A 661 -4.15 7.40 -2.96
C ARG A 661 -3.80 5.92 -3.28
N THR A 662 -3.85 5.48 -4.53
CA THR A 662 -3.48 4.11 -4.93
C THR A 662 -2.33 4.11 -5.95
N ASN A 663 -1.67 2.97 -6.13
CA ASN A 663 -0.79 2.74 -7.29
C ASN A 663 -1.59 2.95 -8.61
N LEU A 664 -0.96 3.54 -9.63
CA LEU A 664 -1.58 3.89 -10.91
C LEU A 664 -0.98 3.14 -12.11
N ALA A 665 -0.02 2.21 -11.93
CA ALA A 665 0.66 1.53 -13.04
C ALA A 665 -0.31 0.92 -14.08
N ASN A 666 -1.34 0.20 -13.63
CA ASN A 666 -2.38 -0.32 -14.53
C ASN A 666 -3.17 0.80 -15.26
N THR A 667 -3.51 1.87 -14.54
CA THR A 667 -4.24 3.03 -15.10
C THR A 667 -3.41 3.83 -16.11
N VAL A 668 -2.11 4.00 -15.87
CA VAL A 668 -1.20 4.70 -16.78
C VAL A 668 -0.96 3.87 -18.04
N LEU A 669 -0.81 2.54 -17.90
CA LEU A 669 -0.73 1.60 -19.03
C LEU A 669 -1.98 1.67 -19.92
N LEU A 670 -3.16 1.70 -19.30
CA LEU A 670 -4.46 1.82 -19.95
C LEU A 670 -4.65 3.17 -20.68
N LEU A 671 -4.27 4.28 -20.04
CA LEU A 671 -4.36 5.61 -20.66
C LEU A 671 -3.41 5.72 -21.87
N LYS A 672 -2.20 5.16 -21.75
CA LYS A 672 -1.23 5.10 -22.86
C LYS A 672 -1.72 4.24 -24.02
N SER A 673 -2.40 3.11 -23.78
CA SER A 673 -2.97 2.29 -24.87
C SER A 673 -4.17 2.96 -25.56
N LEU A 674 -4.94 3.78 -24.84
CA LEU A 674 -5.97 4.68 -25.39
C LEU A 674 -5.41 5.91 -26.14
N GLY A 675 -4.09 5.96 -26.38
CA GLY A 675 -3.43 7.03 -27.15
C GLY A 675 -3.21 8.33 -26.39
N VAL A 676 -3.42 8.35 -25.06
CA VAL A 676 -3.14 9.52 -24.21
C VAL A 676 -1.62 9.65 -24.03
N ARG A 677 -0.98 10.40 -24.93
CA ARG A 677 0.49 10.61 -24.93
C ARG A 677 0.97 11.36 -23.70
N ASP A 678 0.35 12.50 -23.39
CA ASP A 678 0.60 13.28 -22.17
C ASP A 678 -0.57 13.13 -21.19
N LEU A 679 -0.23 12.93 -19.91
CA LEU A 679 -1.17 12.81 -18.81
C LEU A 679 -1.63 14.18 -18.27
N LEU A 680 -0.89 15.27 -18.56
CA LEU A 680 -1.31 16.65 -18.29
C LEU A 680 -2.59 17.04 -19.06
N ASP A 681 -2.69 16.56 -20.30
CA ASP A 681 -3.79 16.77 -21.25
C ASP A 681 -4.98 15.81 -21.04
N PHE A 682 -4.95 15.04 -19.95
CA PHE A 682 -6.10 14.26 -19.52
C PHE A 682 -6.95 15.04 -18.52
N ASP A 683 -8.25 15.12 -18.81
CA ASP A 683 -9.25 15.75 -17.94
C ASP A 683 -9.61 14.81 -16.79
N PHE A 684 -8.73 14.74 -15.79
CA PHE A 684 -9.08 14.20 -14.47
C PHE A 684 -9.96 15.20 -13.71
N MET A 685 -10.92 14.70 -12.91
CA MET A 685 -11.76 15.54 -12.05
C MET A 685 -10.96 16.10 -10.86
N ASP A 686 -10.23 15.24 -10.16
CA ASP A 686 -9.17 15.61 -9.23
C ASP A 686 -7.91 14.85 -9.70
N PRO A 687 -6.83 15.55 -10.13
CA PRO A 687 -5.69 14.89 -10.77
C PRO A 687 -4.78 14.16 -9.76
N PRO A 688 -4.15 13.03 -10.16
CA PRO A 688 -3.25 12.27 -9.28
C PRO A 688 -1.93 13.00 -8.94
N PRO A 689 -1.32 12.77 -7.76
CA PRO A 689 -0.03 13.36 -7.37
C PRO A 689 1.16 12.99 -8.28
N GLN A 690 2.14 13.89 -8.39
CA GLN A 690 3.28 13.69 -9.29
C GLN A 690 4.16 12.50 -8.88
N ASP A 691 4.46 12.33 -7.58
CA ASP A 691 5.24 11.18 -7.09
C ASP A 691 4.58 9.86 -7.55
N THR A 692 3.26 9.71 -7.40
CA THR A 692 2.51 8.50 -7.77
C THR A 692 2.57 8.19 -9.26
N ILE A 693 2.42 9.20 -10.12
CA ILE A 693 2.53 9.02 -11.58
C ILE A 693 3.98 8.69 -11.97
N THR A 694 4.95 9.36 -11.36
CA THR A 694 6.38 9.17 -11.64
C THR A 694 6.83 7.75 -11.28
N THR A 695 6.47 7.24 -10.11
CA THR A 695 6.71 5.85 -9.72
C THR A 695 5.95 4.87 -10.62
N SER A 696 4.69 5.16 -10.97
CA SER A 696 3.90 4.29 -11.86
C SER A 696 4.49 4.19 -13.28
N LEU A 697 4.99 5.31 -13.82
CA LEU A 697 5.73 5.34 -15.10
C LEU A 697 7.07 4.60 -14.99
N PHE A 698 7.78 4.77 -13.87
CA PHE A 698 9.05 4.09 -13.61
C PHE A 698 8.91 2.58 -13.50
N ASP A 699 7.90 2.07 -12.79
CA ASP A 699 7.66 0.62 -12.68
C ASP A 699 7.16 0.02 -14.01
N LEU A 700 6.34 0.74 -14.80
CA LEU A 700 5.99 0.29 -16.16
C LEU A 700 7.19 0.25 -17.11
N TRP A 701 8.09 1.23 -17.02
CA TRP A 701 9.35 1.24 -17.76
C TRP A 701 10.28 0.11 -17.29
N ALA A 702 10.43 -0.07 -15.97
CA ALA A 702 11.20 -1.14 -15.35
C ALA A 702 10.71 -2.53 -15.79
N LEU A 703 9.40 -2.73 -15.97
CA LEU A 703 8.80 -3.95 -16.49
C LEU A 703 9.02 -4.16 -18.00
N GLY A 704 9.40 -3.13 -18.76
CA GLY A 704 9.52 -3.16 -20.22
C GLY A 704 8.22 -2.85 -20.98
N ALA A 705 7.19 -2.35 -20.28
CA ALA A 705 5.91 -1.95 -20.89
C ALA A 705 6.02 -0.60 -21.62
N LEU A 706 6.87 0.30 -21.12
CA LEU A 706 7.21 1.59 -21.74
C LEU A 706 8.64 1.59 -22.25
N ASP A 707 8.89 2.34 -23.33
CA ASP A 707 10.22 2.58 -23.86
C ASP A 707 10.95 3.73 -23.12
N ASN A 708 12.16 4.04 -23.59
CA ASN A 708 13.04 5.04 -23.00
C ASN A 708 12.61 6.50 -23.24
N ILE A 709 11.52 6.73 -23.99
CA ILE A 709 10.90 8.02 -24.26
C ILE A 709 9.58 8.19 -23.47
N GLY A 710 8.92 7.07 -23.13
CA GLY A 710 7.65 7.00 -22.41
C GLY A 710 6.47 6.55 -23.28
N ASP A 711 6.72 5.93 -24.43
CA ASP A 711 5.72 5.35 -25.34
C ASP A 711 5.58 3.82 -25.16
N LEU A 712 4.48 3.26 -25.66
CA LEU A 712 4.04 1.89 -25.35
C LEU A 712 4.71 0.83 -26.26
N THR A 713 5.49 -0.07 -25.66
CA THR A 713 6.22 -1.15 -26.35
C THR A 713 5.27 -2.23 -26.90
N PRO A 714 5.73 -3.15 -27.79
CA PRO A 714 4.95 -4.32 -28.19
C PRO A 714 4.54 -5.21 -27.01
N MET A 715 5.43 -5.34 -26.01
CA MET A 715 5.15 -6.02 -24.73
C MET A 715 4.04 -5.29 -23.96
N GLY A 716 4.15 -3.97 -23.79
CA GLY A 716 3.11 -3.14 -23.18
C GLY A 716 1.75 -3.24 -23.88
N LYS A 717 1.74 -3.37 -25.21
CA LYS A 717 0.51 -3.63 -25.98
C LYS A 717 -0.10 -4.99 -25.66
N LYS A 718 0.67 -6.09 -25.68
CA LYS A 718 0.20 -7.41 -25.21
C LYS A 718 -0.35 -7.33 -23.78
N MET A 719 0.33 -6.64 -22.86
CA MET A 719 -0.10 -6.49 -21.46
C MET A 719 -1.50 -5.87 -21.32
N THR A 720 -1.83 -4.86 -22.13
CA THR A 720 -3.12 -4.13 -22.00
C THR A 720 -4.37 -4.98 -22.25
N ALA A 721 -4.22 -6.14 -22.91
CA ALA A 721 -5.32 -7.09 -23.10
C ALA A 721 -5.66 -7.87 -21.82
N PHE A 722 -4.73 -8.00 -20.88
CA PHE A 722 -4.90 -8.79 -19.66
C PHE A 722 -5.57 -7.97 -18.55
N PRO A 723 -6.60 -8.49 -17.85
CA PRO A 723 -7.43 -7.71 -16.93
C PRO A 723 -6.81 -7.60 -15.51
N MET A 724 -5.50 -7.43 -15.40
CA MET A 724 -4.70 -7.61 -14.17
C MET A 724 -3.56 -6.60 -14.06
N ASP A 725 -2.80 -6.66 -12.99
CA ASP A 725 -1.67 -5.77 -12.75
C ASP A 725 -0.50 -6.06 -13.70
N PRO A 726 0.27 -5.03 -14.14
CA PRO A 726 1.27 -5.18 -15.21
C PRO A 726 2.34 -6.26 -14.95
N SER A 727 2.74 -6.48 -13.69
CA SER A 727 3.69 -7.53 -13.30
C SER A 727 3.13 -8.93 -13.55
N LEU A 728 1.85 -9.17 -13.22
CA LEU A 728 1.16 -10.44 -13.50
C LEU A 728 0.95 -10.65 -15.01
N ALA A 729 0.60 -9.58 -15.73
CA ALA A 729 0.48 -9.63 -17.19
C ALA A 729 1.83 -9.95 -17.85
N LYS A 730 2.94 -9.41 -17.32
CA LYS A 730 4.30 -9.75 -17.78
C LYS A 730 4.57 -11.25 -17.67
N LEU A 731 4.27 -11.86 -16.52
CA LEU A 731 4.53 -13.28 -16.27
C LEU A 731 3.84 -14.19 -17.29
N ILE A 732 2.57 -13.91 -17.64
CA ILE A 732 1.88 -14.69 -18.67
C ILE A 732 2.60 -14.56 -20.02
N ILE A 733 3.05 -13.35 -20.37
CA ILE A 733 3.70 -13.11 -21.67
C ILE A 733 5.12 -13.68 -21.73
N THR A 734 5.92 -13.58 -20.66
CA THR A 734 7.27 -14.18 -20.64
C THR A 734 7.23 -15.70 -20.48
N SER A 735 6.16 -16.28 -19.93
CA SER A 735 6.00 -17.74 -19.85
C SER A 735 5.85 -18.43 -21.21
N GLU A 736 5.48 -17.69 -22.26
CA GLU A 736 5.53 -18.11 -23.67
C GLU A 736 6.99 -18.31 -24.13
N GLU A 737 7.89 -17.38 -23.75
CA GLU A 737 9.32 -17.41 -24.10
C GLU A 737 10.10 -18.48 -23.30
N TYR A 738 9.67 -18.77 -22.07
CA TYR A 738 10.26 -19.81 -21.20
C TYR A 738 9.60 -21.20 -21.31
N GLY A 739 8.48 -21.34 -22.03
CA GLY A 739 7.79 -22.61 -22.21
C GLY A 739 7.00 -23.15 -20.99
N CYS A 740 6.82 -22.35 -19.93
CA CYS A 740 6.16 -22.72 -18.67
C CYS A 740 4.75 -22.12 -18.50
N SER A 741 4.05 -21.97 -19.61
CA SER A 741 2.81 -21.19 -19.68
C SER A 741 1.60 -21.85 -18.99
N GLU A 742 1.48 -23.19 -18.97
CA GLU A 742 0.37 -23.86 -18.25
C GLU A 742 0.51 -23.64 -16.74
N GLU A 743 1.74 -23.72 -16.23
CA GLU A 743 2.08 -23.50 -14.83
C GLU A 743 1.89 -22.03 -14.45
N MET A 744 2.45 -21.10 -15.23
CA MET A 744 2.39 -19.67 -14.93
C MET A 744 0.97 -19.11 -14.99
N LEU A 745 0.18 -19.52 -15.99
CA LEU A 745 -1.25 -19.22 -16.06
C LEU A 745 -1.99 -19.68 -14.80
N THR A 746 -1.63 -20.85 -14.26
CA THR A 746 -2.22 -21.39 -13.04
C THR A 746 -1.80 -20.57 -11.80
N ILE A 747 -0.51 -20.23 -11.67
CA ILE A 747 0.01 -19.38 -10.60
C ILE A 747 -0.67 -18.01 -10.59
N VAL A 748 -0.69 -17.30 -11.72
CA VAL A 748 -1.29 -15.96 -11.84
C VAL A 748 -2.81 -15.98 -11.55
N SER A 749 -3.49 -17.07 -11.90
CA SER A 749 -4.91 -17.25 -11.56
C SER A 749 -5.15 -17.46 -10.06
N MET A 750 -4.23 -18.13 -9.36
CA MET A 750 -4.29 -18.35 -7.91
C MET A 750 -3.83 -17.12 -7.11
N LEU A 751 -2.92 -16.29 -7.64
CA LEU A 751 -2.64 -14.94 -7.11
C LEU A 751 -3.84 -14.00 -7.26
N SER A 752 -4.66 -14.20 -8.29
CA SER A 752 -5.84 -13.35 -8.59
C SER A 752 -7.07 -13.63 -7.71
N VAL A 753 -6.97 -14.51 -6.70
CA VAL A 753 -8.03 -14.78 -5.71
C VAL A 753 -7.58 -14.45 -4.28
N PRO A 754 -8.51 -14.12 -3.36
CA PRO A 754 -8.18 -14.00 -1.93
C PRO A 754 -7.57 -15.30 -1.40
N SER A 755 -6.76 -15.20 -0.33
CA SER A 755 -6.01 -16.31 0.28
C SER A 755 -6.79 -17.63 0.27
N VAL A 756 -6.18 -18.65 -0.33
CA VAL A 756 -6.79 -19.97 -0.55
C VAL A 756 -6.85 -20.78 0.75
N PHE A 757 -5.92 -20.55 1.67
CA PHE A 757 -5.82 -21.25 2.94
C PHE A 757 -6.76 -20.64 3.98
N TYR A 758 -7.52 -21.50 4.68
CA TYR A 758 -8.46 -21.14 5.73
C TYR A 758 -7.93 -21.61 7.10
N ARG A 759 -7.49 -20.68 7.95
CA ARG A 759 -6.92 -20.97 9.28
C ARG A 759 -7.93 -20.65 10.40
N PRO A 760 -8.85 -21.57 10.77
CA PRO A 760 -9.82 -21.33 11.84
C PRO A 760 -9.13 -21.17 13.21
N LYS A 761 -9.64 -20.24 14.04
CA LYS A 761 -9.03 -19.93 15.36
C LYS A 761 -8.97 -21.15 16.30
N GLU A 762 -9.95 -22.05 16.22
CA GLU A 762 -10.11 -23.25 17.07
C GLU A 762 -9.26 -24.44 16.63
N ARG A 763 -8.79 -24.47 15.38
CA ARG A 763 -8.07 -25.62 14.80
C ARG A 763 -6.84 -25.19 14.00
N GLN A 764 -6.03 -24.31 14.60
CA GLN A 764 -4.83 -23.77 13.94
C GLN A 764 -3.82 -24.87 13.63
N GLU A 765 -3.54 -25.75 14.59
CA GLU A 765 -2.58 -26.86 14.44
C GLU A 765 -3.00 -27.87 13.36
N GLU A 766 -4.27 -28.31 13.34
CA GLU A 766 -4.80 -29.16 12.25
C GLU A 766 -4.66 -28.47 10.89
N SER A 767 -4.97 -27.17 10.82
CA SER A 767 -4.90 -26.37 9.60
C SER A 767 -3.46 -26.19 9.11
N ASP A 768 -2.51 -25.98 10.01
CA ASP A 768 -1.11 -25.74 9.65
C ASP A 768 -0.41 -27.05 9.26
N ALA A 769 -0.64 -28.14 9.99
CA ALA A 769 -0.17 -29.49 9.63
C ALA A 769 -0.88 -30.08 8.39
N ALA A 770 -2.07 -29.57 8.02
CA ALA A 770 -2.68 -29.84 6.72
C ALA A 770 -2.06 -29.01 5.59
N ARG A 771 -1.51 -27.84 5.92
CA ARG A 771 -0.96 -26.84 5.01
C ARG A 771 0.50 -27.08 4.65
N GLU A 772 1.32 -27.55 5.58
CA GLU A 772 2.70 -28.00 5.35
C GLU A 772 2.79 -29.05 4.23
N LYS A 773 1.78 -29.92 4.12
CA LYS A 773 1.67 -30.95 3.07
C LYS A 773 1.55 -30.40 1.65
N PHE A 774 1.36 -29.09 1.49
CA PHE A 774 1.36 -28.40 0.20
C PHE A 774 2.61 -27.54 -0.03
N PHE A 775 3.46 -27.35 0.98
CA PHE A 775 4.58 -26.42 0.91
C PHE A 775 5.68 -26.91 -0.02
N VAL A 776 6.10 -26.03 -0.92
CA VAL A 776 7.36 -26.11 -1.65
C VAL A 776 8.31 -25.15 -0.94
N SER A 777 9.33 -25.68 -0.27
CA SER A 777 10.26 -24.93 0.61
C SER A 777 10.92 -23.72 -0.06
N GLU A 778 11.13 -23.78 -1.38
CA GLU A 778 11.74 -22.69 -2.14
C GLU A 778 10.75 -21.59 -2.58
N SER A 779 9.43 -21.82 -2.53
CA SER A 779 8.46 -20.96 -3.23
C SER A 779 6.99 -21.10 -2.81
N ASP A 780 6.41 -20.00 -2.32
CA ASP A 780 4.97 -19.85 -2.14
C ASP A 780 4.20 -19.90 -3.47
N HIS A 781 4.79 -19.39 -4.55
CA HIS A 781 4.19 -19.43 -5.89
C HIS A 781 4.01 -20.88 -6.38
N LEU A 782 4.99 -21.76 -6.13
CA LEU A 782 4.90 -23.19 -6.44
C LEU A 782 3.97 -23.93 -5.48
N THR A 783 3.91 -23.51 -4.22
CA THR A 783 2.90 -23.98 -3.25
C THR A 783 1.46 -23.77 -3.76
N LEU A 784 1.15 -22.60 -4.34
CA LEU A 784 -0.17 -22.34 -4.95
C LEU A 784 -0.46 -23.22 -6.19
N LEU A 785 0.56 -23.47 -7.03
CA LEU A 785 0.48 -24.38 -8.18
C LEU A 785 0.23 -25.82 -7.73
N HIS A 786 0.91 -26.27 -6.67
CA HIS A 786 0.77 -27.61 -6.10
C HIS A 786 -0.64 -27.82 -5.51
N VAL A 787 -1.18 -26.84 -4.76
CA VAL A 787 -2.57 -26.85 -4.28
C VAL A 787 -3.57 -27.01 -5.43
N TYR A 788 -3.44 -26.23 -6.51
CA TYR A 788 -4.33 -26.34 -7.67
C TYR A 788 -4.20 -27.69 -8.37
N THR A 789 -2.99 -28.22 -8.48
CA THR A 789 -2.69 -29.49 -9.17
C THR A 789 -3.27 -30.68 -8.42
N LEU A 790 -3.12 -30.72 -7.08
CA LEU A 790 -3.75 -31.75 -6.25
C LEU A 790 -5.29 -31.65 -6.25
N TRP A 791 -5.86 -30.45 -6.31
CA TRP A 791 -7.31 -30.28 -6.46
C TRP A 791 -7.83 -30.74 -7.83
N LYS A 792 -7.09 -30.44 -8.92
CA LYS A 792 -7.33 -30.94 -10.29
C LYS A 792 -7.29 -32.47 -10.33
N ALA A 793 -6.32 -33.09 -9.64
CA ALA A 793 -6.21 -34.55 -9.53
C ALA A 793 -7.35 -35.17 -8.70
N ASN A 794 -7.79 -34.51 -7.61
CA ASN A 794 -8.92 -34.93 -6.77
C ASN A 794 -10.30 -34.55 -7.36
N GLY A 795 -10.42 -34.50 -8.70
CA GLY A 795 -11.68 -34.33 -9.42
C GLY A 795 -12.40 -33.01 -9.15
N TYR A 796 -11.69 -31.94 -8.76
CA TYR A 796 -12.24 -30.64 -8.37
C TYR A 796 -13.18 -30.69 -7.13
N SER A 797 -13.04 -31.67 -6.24
CA SER A 797 -13.96 -31.91 -5.12
C SER A 797 -13.92 -30.82 -4.02
N ASP A 798 -15.07 -30.19 -3.75
CA ASP A 798 -15.27 -29.29 -2.59
C ASP A 798 -14.96 -29.99 -1.26
N GLY A 799 -15.34 -31.27 -1.14
CA GLY A 799 -15.10 -32.08 0.07
C GLY A 799 -13.65 -32.53 0.24
N TRP A 800 -12.81 -32.38 -0.78
CA TRP A 800 -11.35 -32.46 -0.62
C TRP A 800 -10.82 -31.13 -0.06
N CYS A 801 -11.21 -29.98 -0.63
CA CYS A 801 -10.80 -28.66 -0.13
C CYS A 801 -11.12 -28.47 1.37
N ILE A 802 -12.33 -28.84 1.82
CA ILE A 802 -12.74 -28.70 3.22
C ILE A 802 -11.84 -29.52 4.16
N ARG A 803 -11.50 -30.77 3.80
CA ARG A 803 -10.62 -31.64 4.61
C ARG A 803 -9.17 -31.17 4.66
N HIS A 804 -8.76 -30.33 3.72
CA HIS A 804 -7.41 -29.76 3.61
C HIS A 804 -7.34 -28.28 4.00
N PHE A 805 -8.37 -27.74 4.67
CA PHE A 805 -8.42 -26.34 5.11
C PHE A 805 -8.24 -25.32 3.96
N LEU A 806 -8.78 -25.63 2.77
CA LEU A 806 -8.78 -24.77 1.59
C LEU A 806 -10.18 -24.22 1.34
N HIS A 807 -10.30 -22.93 0.99
CA HIS A 807 -11.57 -22.30 0.65
C HIS A 807 -12.08 -22.76 -0.73
N PRO A 808 -13.15 -23.58 -0.84
CA PRO A 808 -13.56 -24.17 -2.13
C PRO A 808 -14.00 -23.10 -3.14
N LYS A 809 -14.65 -22.04 -2.64
CA LYS A 809 -15.07 -20.87 -3.44
C LYS A 809 -13.87 -20.08 -4.01
N ALA A 810 -12.72 -20.09 -3.35
CA ALA A 810 -11.50 -19.42 -3.83
C ALA A 810 -10.85 -20.25 -4.95
N VAL A 811 -10.63 -21.55 -4.73
CA VAL A 811 -9.99 -22.42 -5.75
C VAL A 811 -10.85 -22.56 -7.00
N ARG A 812 -12.18 -22.68 -6.86
CA ARG A 812 -13.11 -22.69 -8.00
C ARG A 812 -13.02 -21.41 -8.83
N ARG A 813 -12.96 -20.25 -8.17
CA ARG A 813 -12.77 -18.97 -8.86
C ARG A 813 -11.37 -18.83 -9.47
N GLY A 814 -10.35 -19.46 -8.90
CA GLY A 814 -9.03 -19.61 -9.52
C GLY A 814 -9.13 -20.33 -10.87
N LYS A 815 -9.91 -21.42 -10.96
CA LYS A 815 -10.20 -22.11 -12.23
C LYS A 815 -10.99 -21.24 -13.22
N GLU A 816 -12.06 -20.56 -12.77
CA GLU A 816 -12.86 -19.65 -13.61
C GLU A 816 -11.97 -18.55 -14.24
N ILE A 817 -11.05 -17.97 -13.45
CA ILE A 817 -10.06 -16.99 -13.92
C ILE A 817 -9.10 -17.63 -14.93
N ARG A 818 -8.57 -18.82 -14.62
CA ARG A 818 -7.62 -19.55 -15.48
C ARG A 818 -8.18 -19.86 -16.86
N GLU A 819 -9.44 -20.28 -16.92
CA GLU A 819 -10.15 -20.59 -18.18
C GLU A 819 -10.32 -19.32 -19.04
N GLN A 820 -10.66 -18.19 -18.43
CA GLN A 820 -10.84 -16.93 -19.15
C GLN A 820 -9.52 -16.27 -19.57
N LEU A 821 -8.46 -16.40 -18.75
CA LEU A 821 -7.11 -15.94 -19.13
C LEU A 821 -6.54 -16.77 -20.29
N HIS A 822 -6.81 -18.08 -20.31
CA HIS A 822 -6.51 -18.95 -21.45
C HIS A 822 -7.26 -18.52 -22.72
N ASP A 823 -8.53 -18.11 -22.63
CA ASP A 823 -9.26 -17.58 -23.78
C ASP A 823 -8.69 -16.24 -24.29
N ILE A 824 -8.19 -15.37 -23.39
CA ILE A 824 -7.45 -14.16 -23.79
C ILE A 824 -6.12 -14.53 -24.48
N MET A 825 -5.38 -15.52 -23.98
CA MET A 825 -4.16 -16.03 -24.62
C MET A 825 -4.43 -16.53 -26.05
N LYS A 826 -5.52 -17.30 -26.27
CA LYS A 826 -5.94 -17.73 -27.62
C LYS A 826 -6.22 -16.56 -28.55
N VAL A 827 -6.89 -15.50 -28.07
CA VAL A 827 -7.17 -14.29 -28.86
C VAL A 827 -5.87 -13.54 -29.20
N GLN A 828 -4.90 -13.52 -28.29
CA GLN A 828 -3.55 -13.00 -28.51
C GLN A 828 -2.63 -13.95 -29.31
N LYS A 829 -3.13 -15.13 -29.70
CA LYS A 829 -2.40 -16.21 -30.42
C LYS A 829 -1.16 -16.72 -29.69
N MET A 830 -1.21 -16.76 -28.37
CA MET A 830 -0.14 -17.33 -27.55
C MET A 830 -0.33 -18.85 -27.44
N GLU A 831 0.76 -19.60 -27.57
CA GLU A 831 0.74 -21.05 -27.39
C GLU A 831 0.73 -21.44 -25.90
N LEU A 832 0.20 -22.63 -25.60
CA LEU A 832 0.14 -23.18 -24.23
C LEU A 832 1.02 -24.43 -24.14
N THR A 833 2.20 -24.23 -23.58
CA THR A 833 3.24 -25.22 -23.28
C THR A 833 3.40 -25.42 -21.76
N SER A 834 3.90 -26.58 -21.36
CA SER A 834 4.20 -26.96 -19.98
C SER A 834 5.68 -27.32 -19.85
N CYS A 835 6.33 -26.89 -18.76
CA CYS A 835 7.72 -27.26 -18.45
C CYS A 835 7.84 -28.53 -17.58
N GLY A 836 6.71 -29.20 -17.28
CA GLY A 836 6.69 -30.46 -16.53
C GLY A 836 7.10 -30.30 -15.07
N THR A 837 8.31 -30.75 -14.74
CA THR A 837 8.87 -30.72 -13.37
C THR A 837 10.08 -29.79 -13.21
N ASP A 838 10.38 -28.96 -14.22
CA ASP A 838 11.42 -27.95 -14.11
C ASP A 838 10.90 -26.73 -13.34
N TRP A 839 11.19 -26.71 -12.04
CA TRP A 839 10.81 -25.63 -11.14
C TRP A 839 11.64 -24.36 -11.34
N ASP A 840 12.87 -24.46 -11.86
CA ASP A 840 13.78 -23.33 -12.03
C ASP A 840 13.43 -22.48 -13.24
N VAL A 841 12.93 -23.09 -14.32
CA VAL A 841 12.29 -22.36 -15.42
C VAL A 841 11.11 -21.52 -14.93
N ILE A 842 10.31 -22.05 -14.01
CA ILE A 842 9.19 -21.30 -13.40
C ILE A 842 9.72 -20.19 -12.49
N ARG A 843 10.71 -20.45 -11.62
CA ARG A 843 11.32 -19.44 -10.73
C ARG A 843 11.99 -18.31 -11.51
N LYS A 844 12.69 -18.62 -12.60
CA LYS A 844 13.29 -17.65 -13.52
C LYS A 844 12.22 -16.84 -14.24
N CYS A 845 11.10 -17.45 -14.65
CA CYS A 845 9.95 -16.73 -15.17
C CYS A 845 9.34 -15.78 -14.11
N ILE A 846 9.13 -16.22 -12.86
CA ILE A 846 8.67 -15.37 -11.73
C ILE A 846 9.62 -14.18 -11.53
N CYS A 847 10.94 -14.42 -11.56
CA CYS A 847 11.96 -13.39 -11.47
C CYS A 847 11.81 -12.34 -12.59
N SER A 848 11.48 -12.73 -13.83
CA SER A 848 11.25 -11.80 -14.95
C SER A 848 10.11 -10.80 -14.72
N GLY A 849 9.11 -11.15 -13.90
CA GLY A 849 8.07 -10.23 -13.45
C GLY A 849 8.48 -9.39 -12.24
N TYR A 850 9.14 -10.01 -11.26
CA TYR A 850 9.32 -9.45 -9.92
C TYR A 850 10.74 -9.02 -9.53
N TYR A 851 11.71 -8.93 -10.46
CA TYR A 851 13.06 -8.41 -10.11
C TYR A 851 13.01 -7.00 -9.47
N HIS A 852 12.03 -6.17 -9.82
CA HIS A 852 11.82 -4.85 -9.22
C HIS A 852 11.28 -4.90 -7.76
N GLN A 853 10.84 -6.08 -7.32
CA GLN A 853 10.41 -6.45 -5.97
C GLN A 853 11.32 -7.56 -5.40
N ALA A 854 12.63 -7.40 -5.58
CA ALA A 854 13.65 -8.30 -5.01
C ALA A 854 14.20 -7.78 -3.66
N ALA A 855 14.53 -8.71 -2.76
CA ALA A 855 15.11 -8.44 -1.45
C ALA A 855 16.29 -9.40 -1.16
N LYS A 856 17.27 -8.93 -0.38
CA LYS A 856 18.42 -9.71 0.11
C LYS A 856 18.26 -9.99 1.60
N GLN A 857 18.64 -11.18 2.06
CA GLN A 857 18.72 -11.50 3.48
C GLN A 857 19.71 -10.57 4.21
N LYS A 858 19.35 -10.20 5.44
CA LYS A 858 20.17 -9.41 6.38
C LYS A 858 20.42 -10.14 7.70
N GLY A 859 19.48 -11.00 8.12
CA GLY A 859 19.57 -11.79 9.35
C GLY A 859 18.49 -12.86 9.43
N VAL A 860 18.29 -13.43 10.62
CA VAL A 860 17.23 -14.42 10.86
C VAL A 860 15.86 -13.75 10.75
N GLY A 861 15.04 -14.22 9.81
CA GLY A 861 13.71 -13.64 9.51
C GLY A 861 13.70 -12.27 8.83
N GLU A 862 14.86 -11.61 8.65
CA GLU A 862 14.97 -10.22 8.16
C GLU A 862 15.66 -10.11 6.80
N TYR A 863 15.02 -9.34 5.92
CA TYR A 863 15.49 -9.00 4.57
C TYR A 863 15.54 -7.48 4.39
N ILE A 864 16.26 -7.02 3.35
CA ILE A 864 16.29 -5.64 2.88
C ILE A 864 15.88 -5.63 1.41
N ASN A 865 14.91 -4.79 1.04
CA ASN A 865 14.54 -4.56 -0.36
C ASN A 865 15.72 -3.95 -1.14
N LEU A 866 16.08 -4.52 -2.28
CA LEU A 866 17.27 -4.11 -3.04
C LEU A 866 17.18 -2.70 -3.65
N ARG A 867 15.97 -2.21 -4.00
CA ARG A 867 15.79 -0.86 -4.57
C ARG A 867 15.66 0.23 -3.50
N THR A 868 14.83 -0.01 -2.48
CA THR A 868 14.43 1.02 -1.50
C THR A 868 15.24 0.99 -0.21
N SER A 869 16.04 -0.07 0.02
CA SER A 869 16.76 -0.35 1.26
C SER A 869 15.87 -0.45 2.52
N VAL A 870 14.55 -0.57 2.36
CA VAL A 870 13.61 -0.81 3.45
C VAL A 870 13.81 -2.22 4.01
N THR A 871 13.90 -2.33 5.34
CA THR A 871 13.89 -3.60 6.07
C THR A 871 12.50 -4.22 6.04
N VAL A 872 12.41 -5.50 5.70
CA VAL A 872 11.15 -6.24 5.52
C VAL A 872 11.29 -7.65 6.09
N GLN A 873 10.23 -8.19 6.68
CA GLN A 873 10.22 -9.53 7.27
C GLN A 873 9.39 -10.50 6.40
N LEU A 874 9.68 -11.81 6.46
CA LEU A 874 8.81 -12.83 5.84
C LEU A 874 7.45 -12.84 6.56
N HIS A 875 6.33 -12.83 5.81
CA HIS A 875 5.03 -13.00 6.44
C HIS A 875 4.91 -14.40 7.07
N PRO A 876 4.37 -14.57 8.30
CA PRO A 876 4.29 -15.87 8.98
C PRO A 876 3.47 -16.96 8.27
N THR A 877 2.83 -16.65 7.14
CA THR A 877 2.18 -17.66 6.29
C THR A 877 3.05 -18.17 5.14
N SER A 878 4.25 -17.64 4.90
CA SER A 878 5.13 -18.13 3.84
C SER A 878 5.66 -19.53 4.16
N ALA A 879 5.81 -20.40 3.16
CA ALA A 879 6.50 -21.69 3.30
C ALA A 879 7.99 -21.51 3.65
N LEU A 880 8.57 -20.35 3.32
CA LEU A 880 9.93 -19.97 3.69
C LEU A 880 10.02 -19.52 5.17
N TYR A 881 8.89 -19.24 5.84
CA TYR A 881 8.88 -18.86 7.25
C TYR A 881 9.05 -20.11 8.13
N GLY A 882 10.09 -20.13 8.96
CA GLY A 882 10.44 -21.31 9.77
C GLY A 882 11.16 -22.43 9.01
N SER A 883 11.36 -22.29 7.70
CA SER A 883 12.28 -23.17 6.96
C SER A 883 13.70 -22.98 7.49
N GLY A 884 14.36 -24.08 7.87
CA GLY A 884 15.73 -24.06 8.41
C GLY A 884 16.81 -23.61 7.42
N PHE A 885 16.46 -23.50 6.14
CA PHE A 885 17.26 -22.85 5.10
C PHE A 885 16.62 -21.51 4.74
N MET A 886 17.35 -20.41 4.92
CA MET A 886 16.97 -19.08 4.45
C MET A 886 17.76 -18.72 3.19
N PRO A 887 17.11 -18.41 2.05
CA PRO A 887 17.80 -18.03 0.83
C PRO A 887 18.35 -16.59 0.87
N ASP A 888 19.59 -16.39 0.40
CA ASP A 888 20.24 -15.06 0.33
C ASP A 888 19.41 -14.01 -0.43
N TYR A 889 18.67 -14.42 -1.48
CA TYR A 889 17.86 -13.53 -2.31
C TYR A 889 16.46 -14.11 -2.58
N VAL A 890 15.46 -13.23 -2.53
CA VAL A 890 14.06 -13.56 -2.80
C VAL A 890 13.38 -12.50 -3.67
N VAL A 891 12.35 -12.91 -4.41
CA VAL A 891 11.33 -12.02 -4.98
C VAL A 891 9.99 -12.25 -4.27
N TYR A 892 9.18 -11.20 -4.16
CA TYR A 892 7.88 -11.25 -3.50
C TYR A 892 6.77 -10.61 -4.35
N HIS A 893 5.53 -11.07 -4.18
CA HIS A 893 4.38 -10.56 -4.92
C HIS A 893 3.91 -9.18 -4.41
N GLU A 894 3.73 -9.04 -3.09
CA GLU A 894 3.20 -7.84 -2.46
C GLU A 894 3.93 -7.53 -1.14
N LEU A 895 3.96 -6.25 -0.74
CA LEU A 895 4.42 -5.81 0.58
C LEU A 895 3.23 -5.28 1.38
N ILE A 896 2.97 -5.88 2.54
CA ILE A 896 1.85 -5.55 3.42
C ILE A 896 2.39 -4.83 4.66
N LEU A 897 1.92 -3.61 4.92
CA LEU A 897 2.17 -2.95 6.21
C LEU A 897 1.09 -3.31 7.23
N THR A 898 1.50 -3.85 8.37
CA THR A 898 0.63 -4.06 9.54
C THR A 898 1.20 -3.36 10.78
N SER A 899 1.77 -4.10 11.73
CA SER A 899 2.69 -3.59 12.75
C SER A 899 4.15 -3.54 12.27
N LYS A 900 4.46 -4.30 11.22
CA LYS A 900 5.73 -4.33 10.49
C LYS A 900 5.46 -4.46 8.99
N GLU A 901 6.51 -4.27 8.20
CA GLU A 901 6.57 -4.52 6.77
C GLU A 901 6.77 -6.02 6.48
N TYR A 902 5.74 -6.67 5.94
CA TYR A 902 5.78 -8.11 5.61
C TYR A 902 5.75 -8.36 4.10
N MET A 903 6.66 -9.19 3.62
CA MET A 903 6.64 -9.75 2.26
C MET A 903 5.64 -10.92 2.20
N SER A 904 4.67 -10.84 1.29
CA SER A 904 3.68 -11.90 1.03
C SER A 904 3.93 -12.56 -0.32
N THR A 905 3.75 -13.88 -0.35
CA THR A 905 4.01 -14.81 -1.47
C THR A 905 5.42 -14.65 -2.05
N VAL A 906 6.36 -15.39 -1.46
CA VAL A 906 7.82 -15.23 -1.66
C VAL A 906 8.41 -16.43 -2.41
N THR A 907 9.45 -16.19 -3.21
CA THR A 907 10.19 -17.22 -3.96
C THR A 907 11.69 -16.97 -3.90
N ALA A 908 12.46 -18.01 -3.58
CA ALA A 908 13.93 -18.01 -3.63
C ALA A 908 14.43 -17.96 -5.09
N VAL A 909 15.38 -17.06 -5.37
CA VAL A 909 15.94 -16.84 -6.72
C VAL A 909 17.47 -16.78 -6.71
N ASP A 910 18.08 -17.26 -7.79
CA ASP A 910 19.52 -17.11 -8.01
C ASP A 910 19.87 -15.62 -8.33
N PRO A 911 20.87 -15.01 -7.68
CA PRO A 911 21.35 -13.67 -8.03
C PRO A 911 21.78 -13.51 -9.50
N HIS A 912 22.24 -14.56 -10.18
CA HIS A 912 22.52 -14.52 -11.62
C HIS A 912 21.26 -14.23 -12.44
N TRP A 913 20.10 -14.79 -12.08
CA TRP A 913 18.84 -14.51 -12.76
C TRP A 913 18.40 -13.05 -12.52
N LEU A 914 18.63 -12.51 -11.33
CA LEU A 914 18.39 -11.09 -11.04
C LEU A 914 19.29 -10.17 -11.88
N ALA A 915 20.57 -10.52 -12.07
CA ALA A 915 21.49 -9.75 -12.92
C ALA A 915 21.18 -9.89 -14.43
N GLU A 916 20.78 -11.08 -14.90
CA GLU A 916 20.43 -11.35 -16.29
C GLU A 916 19.13 -10.64 -16.70
N LEU A 917 18.06 -10.81 -15.91
CA LEU A 917 16.72 -10.32 -16.24
C LEU A 917 16.50 -8.88 -15.78
N GLY A 918 17.15 -8.50 -14.68
CA GLY A 918 17.11 -7.18 -14.07
C GLY A 918 18.35 -6.34 -14.33
N GLY A 919 19.10 -6.59 -15.42
CA GLY A 919 20.39 -5.94 -15.74
C GLY A 919 20.40 -4.40 -15.82
N VAL A 920 19.22 -3.76 -15.81
CA VAL A 920 19.04 -2.31 -15.65
C VAL A 920 19.30 -1.85 -14.21
N PHE A 921 19.00 -2.70 -13.22
CA PHE A 921 19.12 -2.42 -11.80
C PHE A 921 20.24 -3.22 -11.12
N TYR A 922 20.61 -4.39 -11.65
CA TYR A 922 21.50 -5.34 -10.99
C TYR A 922 22.66 -5.78 -11.88
N SER A 923 23.87 -5.87 -11.31
CA SER A 923 25.02 -6.54 -11.93
C SER A 923 25.83 -7.32 -10.91
N VAL A 924 26.41 -8.44 -11.33
CA VAL A 924 27.24 -9.29 -10.45
C VAL A 924 28.52 -8.57 -10.01
N LYS A 925 28.88 -8.67 -8.72
CA LYS A 925 30.10 -8.13 -8.12
C LYS A 925 31.25 -9.14 -8.22
N GLU A 926 31.92 -9.20 -9.37
CA GLU A 926 33.09 -10.06 -9.55
C GLU A 926 34.31 -9.60 -8.72
N LYS A 927 35.20 -10.54 -8.35
CA LYS A 927 36.44 -10.27 -7.58
C LYS A 927 37.47 -9.51 -8.45
N GLY A 928 37.26 -8.21 -8.59
CA GLY A 928 38.06 -7.28 -9.40
C GLY A 928 37.33 -5.99 -9.79
N TYR A 929 36.00 -5.95 -9.61
CA TYR A 929 35.09 -4.92 -10.10
C TYR A 929 35.58 -3.48 -9.88
N SER A 930 35.92 -2.80 -10.97
CA SER A 930 36.46 -1.45 -10.96
C SER A 930 35.35 -0.39 -10.99
N ALA A 931 35.58 0.75 -10.36
CA ALA A 931 34.77 1.95 -10.57
C ALA A 931 34.76 2.43 -12.04
N ARG A 932 35.64 1.88 -12.89
CA ARG A 932 35.63 2.03 -14.35
C ARG A 932 34.48 1.25 -15.01
N GLU A 933 34.16 0.05 -14.55
CA GLU A 933 33.18 -0.83 -15.22
C GLU A 933 31.75 -0.37 -14.98
N LYS A 934 31.41 0.08 -13.76
CA LYS A 934 30.14 0.77 -13.49
C LYS A 934 29.93 1.97 -14.42
N ARG A 935 30.99 2.75 -14.68
CA ARG A 935 30.93 3.87 -15.64
C ARG A 935 30.80 3.41 -17.09
N VAL A 936 31.27 2.22 -17.46
CA VAL A 936 31.08 1.67 -18.81
C VAL A 936 29.63 1.23 -19.00
N THR A 937 29.03 0.48 -18.08
CA THR A 937 27.61 0.09 -18.19
C THR A 937 26.69 1.29 -18.12
N GLU A 938 26.93 2.26 -17.21
CA GLU A 938 26.20 3.54 -17.18
C GLU A 938 26.34 4.30 -18.52
N HIS A 939 27.54 4.33 -19.12
CA HIS A 939 27.79 5.03 -20.39
C HIS A 939 27.18 4.31 -21.60
N GLU A 940 27.24 2.98 -21.67
CA GLU A 940 26.62 2.20 -22.74
C GLU A 940 25.10 2.26 -22.68
N PHE A 941 24.53 2.19 -21.48
CA PHE A 941 23.12 2.46 -21.24
C PHE A 941 22.75 3.87 -21.73
N ASN A 942 23.41 4.91 -21.22
CA ASN A 942 23.13 6.31 -21.61
C ASN A 942 23.29 6.54 -23.13
N ARG A 943 24.27 5.90 -23.76
CA ARG A 943 24.46 5.94 -25.22
C ARG A 943 23.29 5.30 -25.97
N LYS A 944 22.72 4.19 -25.47
CA LYS A 944 21.50 3.60 -26.02
C LYS A 944 20.30 4.56 -25.88
N MET A 945 20.13 5.19 -24.72
CA MET A 945 19.09 6.22 -24.51
C MET A 945 19.22 7.38 -25.50
N GLU A 946 20.43 7.89 -25.72
CA GLU A 946 20.69 9.01 -26.63
C GLU A 946 20.40 8.64 -28.10
N ILE A 947 20.70 7.40 -28.50
CA ILE A 947 20.41 6.88 -29.84
C ILE A 947 18.90 6.72 -30.07
N GLU A 948 18.17 6.18 -29.10
CA GLU A 948 16.71 6.03 -29.18
C GLU A 948 16.00 7.40 -29.17
N ALA A 949 16.45 8.35 -28.33
CA ALA A 949 15.92 9.70 -28.29
C ALA A 949 16.09 10.45 -29.63
N LYS A 950 17.25 10.31 -30.28
CA LYS A 950 17.49 10.88 -31.62
C LYS A 950 16.59 10.24 -32.69
N MET A 951 16.45 8.92 -32.67
CA MET A 951 15.51 8.23 -33.58
C MET A 951 14.04 8.63 -33.34
N ALA A 952 13.67 8.99 -32.10
CA ALA A 952 12.34 9.52 -31.79
C ALA A 952 12.15 10.95 -32.32
N GLU A 953 13.14 11.85 -32.13
CA GLU A 953 13.07 13.22 -32.66
C GLU A 953 12.98 13.24 -34.19
N ASP A 954 13.77 12.41 -34.89
CA ASP A 954 13.71 12.32 -36.35
C ASP A 954 12.38 11.71 -36.84
N LYS A 955 11.82 10.71 -36.15
CA LYS A 955 10.45 10.21 -36.41
C LYS A 955 9.39 11.27 -36.20
N GLU A 956 9.49 12.10 -35.16
CA GLU A 956 8.51 13.16 -34.93
C GLU A 956 8.63 14.26 -36.00
N ARG A 957 9.85 14.66 -36.36
CA ARG A 957 10.12 15.58 -37.47
C ARG A 957 9.57 15.04 -38.79
N GLU A 958 9.67 13.74 -39.06
CA GLU A 958 9.08 13.11 -40.24
C GLU A 958 7.54 13.07 -40.18
N ALA A 959 6.95 12.70 -39.04
CA ALA A 959 5.50 12.73 -38.85
C ALA A 959 4.92 14.15 -39.01
N GLN A 960 5.60 15.17 -38.49
CA GLN A 960 5.25 16.59 -38.66
C GLN A 960 5.42 17.06 -40.12
N ARG A 961 6.36 16.49 -40.89
CA ARG A 961 6.46 16.73 -42.34
C ARG A 961 5.30 16.08 -43.09
N ILE A 962 4.91 14.86 -42.73
CA ILE A 962 3.80 14.12 -43.36
C ILE A 962 2.46 14.81 -43.10
N THR A 963 2.18 15.26 -41.88
CA THR A 963 0.96 16.04 -41.57
C THR A 963 0.93 17.37 -42.32
N LYS A 964 2.01 18.15 -42.31
CA LYS A 964 2.10 19.41 -43.10
C LYS A 964 1.95 19.16 -44.61
N ALA A 965 2.46 18.04 -45.13
CA ALA A 965 2.26 17.66 -46.53
C ALA A 965 0.79 17.30 -46.83
N ALA A 966 0.08 16.65 -45.90
CA ALA A 966 -1.35 16.35 -46.02
C ALA A 966 -2.24 17.61 -45.93
N GLU A 967 -1.90 18.55 -45.05
CA GLU A 967 -2.54 19.87 -44.94
C GLU A 967 -2.34 20.71 -46.22
N LEU A 968 -1.12 20.76 -46.75
CA LEU A 968 -0.84 21.42 -48.03
C LEU A 968 -1.54 20.73 -49.21
N GLY A 969 -1.58 19.39 -49.22
CA GLY A 969 -2.26 18.59 -50.24
C GLY A 969 -3.78 18.72 -50.24
N THR A 970 -4.38 19.04 -49.09
CA THR A 970 -5.82 19.34 -48.97
C THR A 970 -6.14 20.81 -49.28
N ALA A 971 -5.27 21.76 -48.88
CA ALA A 971 -5.39 23.17 -49.26
C ALA A 971 -5.40 23.39 -50.79
N ALA A 972 -4.72 22.53 -51.55
CA ALA A 972 -4.69 22.56 -53.02
C ALA A 972 -6.03 22.24 -53.72
N LYS A 973 -7.08 21.81 -52.99
CA LYS A 973 -8.40 21.46 -53.56
C LYS A 973 -9.50 22.48 -53.23
N ARG A 974 -9.27 23.76 -53.50
CA ARG A 974 -10.34 24.78 -53.62
C ARG A 974 -10.63 25.08 -55.10
N PRO A 975 -11.90 25.04 -55.56
CA PRO A 975 -12.24 25.39 -56.93
C PRO A 975 -12.13 26.90 -57.13
N VAL A 976 -11.21 27.34 -58.00
CA VAL A 976 -11.09 28.74 -58.40
C VAL A 976 -12.21 29.07 -59.38
N ILE A 977 -13.20 29.84 -58.93
CA ILE A 977 -14.26 30.37 -59.80
C ILE A 977 -13.65 31.47 -60.69
N SER A 978 -13.37 31.14 -61.94
CA SER A 978 -12.78 32.06 -62.92
C SER A 978 -13.85 32.95 -63.56
N VAL A 979 -13.92 34.21 -63.12
CA VAL A 979 -14.78 35.23 -63.75
C VAL A 979 -14.24 35.57 -65.13
N ILE A 980 -15.03 35.29 -66.17
CA ILE A 980 -14.64 35.54 -67.56
C ILE A 980 -14.71 37.04 -67.88
N LYS A 981 -13.57 37.64 -68.24
CA LYS A 981 -13.51 38.85 -69.08
C LYS A 981 -12.64 38.60 -70.30
N ARG A 982 -13.23 38.71 -71.49
CA ARG A 982 -12.53 38.66 -72.78
C ARG A 982 -11.87 40.01 -73.07
N VAL A 983 -10.59 40.01 -73.42
CA VAL A 983 -9.98 40.98 -74.35
C VAL A 983 -8.98 40.20 -75.24
N SER A 984 -8.87 40.61 -76.51
CA SER A 984 -7.88 40.13 -77.49
C SER A 984 -6.46 40.67 -77.18
N THR A 985 -5.34 40.26 -77.79
CA THR A 985 -5.03 39.88 -79.19
C THR A 985 -3.78 38.99 -79.31
N GLN A 986 -3.63 38.29 -80.44
CA GLN A 986 -2.36 37.92 -81.15
C GLN A 986 -1.13 37.54 -80.28
N GLY A 987 -0.70 36.28 -80.25
CA GLY A 987 0.30 35.76 -81.22
C GLY A 987 1.67 35.56 -80.53
N ALA A 988 2.57 34.65 -80.91
CA ALA A 988 2.62 33.73 -82.06
C ALA A 988 3.17 32.34 -81.65
N VAL A 989 3.17 31.38 -82.58
CA VAL A 989 3.51 29.96 -82.33
C VAL A 989 5.00 29.65 -82.58
N LYS A 990 5.62 28.87 -81.69
CA LYS A 990 6.70 27.92 -82.03
C LYS A 990 6.39 26.54 -81.43
N ARG A 991 6.64 25.48 -82.20
CA ARG A 991 6.37 24.08 -81.82
C ARG A 991 7.52 23.49 -80.96
N PRO A 992 7.24 22.55 -80.05
CA PRO A 992 8.27 21.75 -79.38
C PRO A 992 8.85 20.67 -80.32
N LEU A 993 10.08 20.23 -80.02
CA LEU A 993 10.73 19.07 -80.63
C LEU A 993 10.61 17.86 -79.69
N THR A 994 10.10 16.73 -80.20
CA THR A 994 9.99 15.46 -79.47
C THR A 994 11.05 14.45 -79.95
N PRO A 995 11.93 13.92 -79.09
CA PRO A 995 12.74 12.75 -79.43
C PRO A 995 11.89 11.47 -79.40
N ARG A 996 12.20 10.53 -80.30
CA ARG A 996 11.63 9.17 -80.30
C ARG A 996 12.36 8.28 -79.30
N ILE A 997 11.67 7.30 -78.73
CA ILE A 997 12.29 6.13 -78.07
C ILE A 997 12.21 4.92 -79.02
N GLY A 998 13.32 4.20 -79.15
CA GLY A 998 13.42 2.92 -79.85
C GLY A 998 13.43 1.73 -78.88
N ARG A 999 13.34 0.50 -79.41
CA ARG A 999 13.32 -0.75 -78.63
C ARG A 999 14.73 -1.33 -78.40
N GLY A 1000 14.85 -2.14 -77.36
CA GLY A 1000 15.95 -3.10 -77.13
C GLY A 1000 16.95 -2.60 -76.09
N PHE A 1001 17.40 -3.43 -75.13
CA PHE A 1001 17.08 -4.83 -74.82
C PHE A 1001 16.47 -4.96 -73.42
#